data_AF-A0A9W8NFU4-F1
#
_entry.id   AF-A0A9W8NFU4-F1
#
_cell.length_a   1.000
_cell.length_b   1.000
_cell.length_c   1.000
_cell.angle_alpha   90.00
_cell.angle_beta   90.00
_cell.angle_gamma   90.00
#
_symmetry.space_group_name_H-M   'P 1'
#
loop_
_entity.id
_entity.type
_entity.pdbx_description
1 polymer ?
#
loop_
_entity_poly.entity_id
_entity_poly.type
_entity_poly.pdbx_seq_one_letter_code
_entity_poly.pdbx_strand_id
1 'polypeptide(L)'
;MRQLSLDYSTSEAGNPFVDGWYADPDTEFYEGKYWVFPTSSYAYEKQTYLDAFSSDDLIHWEKHENILTIADVKWATRAVWAPAPISRNGKYYLYFGANDIQEGEPEAGVIGGIGVAVADKPEGPYVDAIGKPLIGEYHNGAQPIDQDVFIDDDGQAYIFYGGHSHCNIAPINEDMISIGQFDDGTSFKEITPEGYVEGSQMIKRNGIYYLMWSEGGWTGPNYSVSYAMSDSVMGPFNKLAKILEQDSAVAKGSGHNGVIHIPGTDIWYIIYHRRPLSESDGNHRVLAYDRMYFNEDGTIASVTMLVKDNFADGQVVGWKQYGDGFSVIDERLTSSGAAIAMLDTNFTDLVYDATISVPDSSVDAGLLFRATNASGDIAQLNGYQASISGSGSITLQKIVDGAFSVLSQGDASLVAGREYHVRVTAVASEINVFVEDMESPKITAADDVFLAGTDGVRSSGAGARCTDGDEDEDDDFFSPIRASREDSLLMACSRVACKKNSDAPEDGSDYGMQRMGNSAALAVEFQLRGLRVFATARDLSKTTILAALGIETLQLDVTSESSIEQAVAIVREKLRVSDPNDYDISHEKPKAEQPRYDRLDLLINNAGVNFIMPFSDTKISDLSRVFNTNVIGSLAVTQAFIPLLMHQGDGAAKIKSVVAMLGSVNEVFLPPYQLAYNTSKVAVHAAARALRVELAPLGIHCVTLMTGSVRSRRIEDREFLRDAHWVDADDFARQVVDELLKPKPKPDIWRGGLARVASWLAWLGWDGILESAMVKANHLDEIKI
;
A
#
# COMPACT_ATOMS: atom_id res chain seq x y z
N MET A 1 -34.83 -11.23 5.31
CA MET A 1 -33.95 -10.07 5.11
C MET A 1 -32.57 -10.65 4.90
N ARG A 2 -32.01 -10.51 3.69
CA ARG A 2 -30.58 -10.80 3.50
C ARG A 2 -29.85 -9.75 4.34
N GLN A 3 -29.07 -10.20 5.32
CA GLN A 3 -28.11 -9.33 5.99
C GLN A 3 -27.14 -8.91 4.88
N LEU A 4 -27.05 -7.61 4.58
CA LEU A 4 -25.99 -7.09 3.73
C LEU A 4 -24.67 -7.60 4.31
N SER A 5 -23.82 -8.19 3.47
CA SER A 5 -22.49 -8.61 3.91
C SER A 5 -21.71 -7.36 4.28
N LEU A 6 -21.36 -7.23 5.57
CA LEU A 6 -20.46 -6.18 6.07
C LEU A 6 -19.02 -6.52 5.62
N ASP A 7 -18.76 -6.47 4.31
CA ASP A 7 -17.47 -6.76 3.68
C ASP A 7 -17.02 -5.60 2.78
N TYR A 8 -17.03 -4.41 3.37
CA TYR A 8 -16.51 -3.19 2.75
C TYR A 8 -14.99 -3.21 2.64
N SER A 9 -14.45 -2.51 1.64
CA SER A 9 -13.00 -2.35 1.47
C SER A 9 -12.40 -1.28 2.40
N THR A 10 -13.20 -0.30 2.80
CA THR A 10 -12.88 0.83 3.68
C THR A 10 -14.17 1.38 4.30
N SER A 11 -14.13 2.56 4.92
CA SER A 11 -15.35 3.27 5.30
C SER A 11 -16.16 3.69 4.08
N GLU A 12 -17.28 3.02 3.86
CA GLU A 12 -18.15 3.26 2.70
C GLU A 12 -18.69 4.69 2.65
N ALA A 13 -19.06 5.25 3.80
CA ALA A 13 -19.57 6.61 3.93
C ALA A 13 -18.48 7.59 4.37
N GLY A 14 -17.24 7.39 3.91
CA GLY A 14 -16.17 8.36 4.15
C GLY A 14 -15.28 8.04 5.34
N ASN A 15 -13.99 8.29 5.16
CA ASN A 15 -13.05 8.47 6.26
C ASN A 15 -12.71 9.97 6.39
N PRO A 16 -12.74 10.56 7.59
CA PRO A 16 -13.05 9.92 8.86
C PRO A 16 -14.54 9.58 8.98
N PHE A 17 -14.83 8.44 9.64
CA PHE A 17 -16.20 7.91 9.74
C PHE A 17 -17.03 8.58 10.85
N VAL A 18 -16.42 9.49 11.63
CA VAL A 18 -17.06 10.36 12.63
C VAL A 18 -16.37 11.72 12.65
N ASP A 19 -17.13 12.77 12.98
CA ASP A 19 -16.58 14.11 13.17
C ASP A 19 -15.90 14.27 14.54
N GLY A 20 -14.92 15.17 14.62
CA GLY A 20 -14.20 15.52 15.83
C GLY A 20 -12.77 15.00 15.90
N TRP A 21 -12.04 15.46 16.93
CA TRP A 21 -10.64 15.12 17.14
C TRP A 21 -10.52 13.95 18.10
N TYR A 22 -10.24 12.77 17.54
CA TYR A 22 -10.21 11.50 18.25
C TYR A 22 -9.01 10.69 17.81
N ALA A 23 -8.46 9.96 18.77
CA ALA A 23 -7.29 9.14 18.54
C ALA A 23 -7.34 7.86 19.35
N ASP A 24 -6.32 7.03 19.16
CA ASP A 24 -6.05 5.86 19.98
C ASP A 24 -7.31 4.96 20.13
N PRO A 25 -7.94 4.55 19.01
CA PRO A 25 -9.18 3.78 19.07
C PRO A 25 -8.91 2.35 19.54
N ASP A 26 -9.74 1.86 20.44
CA ASP A 26 -9.92 0.43 20.69
C ASP A 26 -11.40 0.06 20.47
N THR A 27 -11.67 -1.21 20.21
CA THR A 27 -12.94 -1.66 19.63
C THR A 27 -13.45 -2.93 20.25
N GLU A 28 -14.78 -3.08 20.29
CA GLU A 28 -15.39 -4.31 20.80
C GLU A 28 -16.78 -4.54 20.18
N PHE A 29 -17.28 -5.77 20.25
CA PHE A 29 -18.63 -6.12 19.82
C PHE A 29 -19.54 -6.39 21.01
N TYR A 30 -20.36 -5.40 21.37
CA TYR A 30 -21.28 -5.48 22.50
C TYR A 30 -22.73 -5.40 22.06
N GLU A 31 -23.54 -6.30 22.61
CA GLU A 31 -25.00 -6.29 22.48
C GLU A 31 -25.49 -6.22 21.02
N GLY A 32 -24.73 -6.80 20.09
CA GLY A 32 -25.07 -6.81 18.66
C GLY A 32 -24.53 -5.61 17.87
N LYS A 33 -23.76 -4.72 18.49
CA LYS A 33 -23.19 -3.51 17.89
C LYS A 33 -21.67 -3.52 17.89
N TYR A 34 -21.09 -2.86 16.91
CA TYR A 34 -19.67 -2.51 16.87
C TYR A 34 -19.44 -1.24 17.69
N TRP A 35 -18.44 -1.24 18.55
CA TRP A 35 -18.08 -0.10 19.39
C TRP A 35 -16.66 0.34 19.12
N VAL A 36 -16.43 1.66 19.16
CA VAL A 36 -15.12 2.30 19.09
C VAL A 36 -15.00 3.26 20.27
N PHE A 37 -13.95 3.07 21.07
CA PHE A 37 -13.61 3.89 22.23
C PHE A 37 -12.30 4.61 21.93
N PRO A 38 -12.32 5.93 21.68
CA PRO A 38 -11.10 6.70 21.44
C PRO A 38 -10.71 7.66 22.58
N THR A 39 -9.45 8.06 22.61
CA THR A 39 -8.98 9.26 23.30
C THR A 39 -9.58 10.53 22.67
N SER A 40 -10.02 11.49 23.49
CA SER A 40 -10.29 12.85 23.03
C SER A 40 -8.98 13.57 22.67
N SER A 41 -8.74 13.82 21.37
CA SER A 41 -7.43 14.25 20.89
C SER A 41 -7.30 15.78 20.89
N TYR A 42 -6.97 16.34 22.05
CA TYR A 42 -6.78 17.79 22.27
C TYR A 42 -5.43 18.08 22.92
N ALA A 43 -5.11 19.34 23.21
CA ALA A 43 -3.92 19.64 24.01
C ALA A 43 -3.94 18.84 25.33
N TYR A 44 -2.79 18.31 25.73
CA TYR A 44 -2.57 17.44 26.90
C TYR A 44 -3.49 17.70 28.12
N GLU A 45 -3.56 18.95 28.61
CA GLU A 45 -4.36 19.35 29.78
C GLU A 45 -5.89 19.34 29.56
N LYS A 46 -6.34 19.21 28.32
CA LYS A 46 -7.76 19.19 27.94
C LYS A 46 -8.30 17.78 27.67
N GLN A 47 -7.42 16.78 27.62
CA GLN A 47 -7.82 15.39 27.44
C GLN A 47 -8.31 14.83 28.79
N THR A 48 -9.55 15.17 29.15
CA THR A 48 -10.12 14.95 30.50
C THR A 48 -11.38 14.08 30.49
N TYR A 49 -11.73 13.53 29.33
CA TYR A 49 -12.89 12.68 29.12
C TYR A 49 -12.67 11.74 27.94
N LEU A 50 -13.47 10.69 27.91
CA LEU A 50 -13.62 9.76 26.79
C LEU A 50 -15.06 9.80 26.28
N ASP A 51 -15.19 9.73 24.97
CA ASP A 51 -16.45 9.44 24.29
C ASP A 51 -16.40 7.99 23.77
N ALA A 52 -17.51 7.47 23.28
CA ALA A 52 -17.54 6.24 22.50
C ALA A 52 -18.47 6.37 21.30
N PHE A 53 -18.32 5.48 20.33
CA PHE A 53 -19.15 5.42 19.13
C PHE A 53 -19.67 4.00 18.95
N SER A 54 -20.94 3.84 18.60
CA SER A 54 -21.53 2.53 18.32
C SER A 54 -22.19 2.50 16.96
N SER A 55 -22.10 1.38 16.25
CA SER A 55 -22.74 1.18 14.94
C SER A 55 -23.32 -0.23 14.80
N ASP A 56 -24.44 -0.34 14.08
CA ASP A 56 -25.03 -1.61 13.68
C ASP A 56 -24.47 -2.11 12.33
N ASP A 57 -23.95 -1.21 11.49
CA ASP A 57 -23.67 -1.45 10.07
C ASP A 57 -22.32 -0.89 9.57
N LEU A 58 -21.50 -0.32 10.46
CA LEU A 58 -20.23 0.38 10.19
C LEU A 58 -20.37 1.67 9.36
N ILE A 59 -21.59 2.08 9.03
CA ILE A 59 -21.90 3.31 8.27
C ILE A 59 -22.45 4.36 9.23
N HIS A 60 -23.49 4.02 9.98
CA HIS A 60 -24.16 4.93 10.90
C HIS A 60 -23.57 4.78 12.30
N TRP A 61 -22.89 5.82 12.75
CA TRP A 61 -22.25 5.86 14.07
C TRP A 61 -23.00 6.77 15.04
N GLU A 62 -23.47 6.19 16.14
CA GLU A 62 -24.06 6.90 17.27
C GLU A 62 -22.95 7.30 18.24
N LYS A 63 -22.84 8.61 18.52
CA LYS A 63 -21.91 9.14 19.53
C LYS A 63 -22.50 9.05 20.94
N HIS A 64 -21.71 8.51 21.85
CA HIS A 64 -21.95 8.47 23.29
C HIS A 64 -20.96 9.41 23.98
N GLU A 65 -21.45 10.57 24.43
CA GLU A 65 -20.59 11.61 25.00
C GLU A 65 -20.27 11.40 26.48
N ASN A 66 -19.06 11.73 26.88
CA ASN A 66 -18.60 11.76 28.27
C ASN A 66 -18.87 10.44 29.01
N ILE A 67 -18.60 9.31 28.35
CA ILE A 67 -18.79 7.99 28.95
C ILE A 67 -17.91 7.78 30.19
N LEU A 68 -16.78 8.49 30.26
CA LEU A 68 -15.91 8.60 31.42
C LEU A 68 -15.33 10.01 31.46
N THR A 69 -15.33 10.65 32.63
CA THR A 69 -14.66 11.95 32.85
C THR A 69 -13.78 11.93 34.09
N ILE A 70 -12.86 12.89 34.22
CA ILE A 70 -12.10 13.07 35.47
C ILE A 70 -12.96 13.33 36.71
N ALA A 71 -14.25 13.71 36.56
CA ALA A 71 -15.15 13.83 37.70
C ALA A 71 -15.51 12.45 38.30
N ASP A 72 -15.47 11.40 37.47
CA ASP A 72 -15.75 10.01 37.83
C ASP A 72 -14.50 9.30 38.39
N VAL A 73 -13.32 9.88 38.16
CA VAL A 73 -12.00 9.35 38.53
C VAL A 73 -11.23 10.39 39.36
N LYS A 74 -11.47 10.43 40.67
CA LYS A 74 -11.02 11.51 41.56
C LYS A 74 -9.50 11.73 41.63
N TRP A 75 -8.72 10.74 41.23
CA TRP A 75 -7.27 10.83 41.21
C TRP A 75 -6.73 11.34 39.86
N ALA A 76 -7.50 11.25 38.79
CA ALA A 76 -7.15 11.76 37.47
C ALA A 76 -7.48 13.26 37.38
N THR A 77 -6.59 14.03 36.74
CA THR A 77 -6.76 15.46 36.48
C THR A 77 -6.60 15.82 35.02
N ARG A 78 -5.91 15.00 34.22
CA ARG A 78 -5.59 15.22 32.80
C ARG A 78 -5.14 13.92 32.12
N ALA A 79 -4.87 14.02 30.81
CA ALA A 79 -4.23 12.95 30.02
C ALA A 79 -4.98 11.61 30.09
N VAL A 80 -6.32 11.65 30.03
CA VAL A 80 -7.15 10.44 29.96
C VAL A 80 -6.98 9.84 28.55
N TRP A 81 -6.21 8.76 28.45
CA TRP A 81 -5.66 8.24 27.20
C TRP A 81 -6.00 6.78 26.93
N ALA A 82 -5.91 6.42 25.64
CA ALA A 82 -5.91 5.09 25.04
C ALA A 82 -6.78 4.11 25.83
N PRO A 83 -8.11 4.15 25.66
CA PRO A 83 -8.99 3.25 26.39
C PRO A 83 -8.86 1.81 25.89
N ALA A 84 -9.09 0.85 26.79
CA ALA A 84 -9.29 -0.56 26.42
C ALA A 84 -10.60 -1.09 27.01
N PRO A 85 -11.67 -1.24 26.20
CA PRO A 85 -12.93 -1.79 26.63
C PRO A 85 -12.86 -3.32 26.71
N ILE A 86 -13.45 -3.91 27.74
CA ILE A 86 -13.66 -5.38 27.80
C ILE A 86 -14.88 -5.70 28.67
N SER A 87 -15.60 -6.79 28.38
CA SER A 87 -16.73 -7.21 29.21
C SER A 87 -16.46 -8.54 29.91
N ARG A 88 -16.92 -8.66 31.15
CA ARG A 88 -16.92 -9.92 31.91
C ARG A 88 -18.03 -9.88 32.95
N ASN A 89 -18.64 -11.03 33.23
CA ASN A 89 -19.64 -11.18 34.30
C ASN A 89 -20.84 -10.21 34.22
N GLY A 90 -21.25 -9.82 33.00
CA GLY A 90 -22.36 -8.89 32.79
C GLY A 90 -22.04 -7.44 33.18
N LYS A 91 -20.76 -7.09 33.25
CA LYS A 91 -20.24 -5.73 33.43
C LYS A 91 -19.33 -5.36 32.27
N TYR A 92 -19.22 -4.06 32.04
CA TYR A 92 -18.33 -3.46 31.07
C TYR A 92 -17.21 -2.75 31.83
N TYR A 93 -15.98 -3.08 31.51
CA TYR A 93 -14.78 -2.48 32.08
C TYR A 93 -14.12 -1.62 31.01
N LEU A 94 -13.59 -0.48 31.42
CA LEU A 94 -12.82 0.41 30.57
C LEU A 94 -11.52 0.72 31.29
N TYR A 95 -10.41 0.19 30.77
CA TYR A 95 -9.08 0.57 31.22
C TYR A 95 -8.66 1.83 30.49
N PHE A 96 -7.86 2.68 31.12
CA PHE A 96 -7.42 3.95 30.55
C PHE A 96 -6.15 4.44 31.24
N GLY A 97 -5.27 5.14 30.51
CA GLY A 97 -4.16 5.88 31.11
C GLY A 97 -4.62 7.23 31.66
N ALA A 98 -4.02 7.73 32.75
CA ALA A 98 -4.25 9.09 33.24
C ALA A 98 -3.03 9.70 33.96
N ASN A 99 -2.94 11.03 33.91
CA ASN A 99 -1.91 11.88 34.54
C ASN A 99 -0.45 11.65 34.10
N ASP A 100 -0.20 10.90 33.01
CA ASP A 100 1.11 10.63 32.39
C ASP A 100 2.32 10.67 33.37
N ILE A 101 2.62 9.52 33.98
CA ILE A 101 3.76 9.43 34.89
C ILE A 101 5.05 9.22 34.09
N GLN A 102 6.08 10.00 34.41
CA GLN A 102 7.39 9.97 33.75
C GLN A 102 8.45 9.31 34.64
N GLU A 103 9.32 8.49 34.05
CA GLU A 103 10.37 7.78 34.80
C GLU A 103 11.36 8.77 35.43
N GLY A 104 11.61 8.64 36.74
CA GLY A 104 12.59 9.46 37.47
C GLY A 104 12.18 10.91 37.73
N GLU A 105 11.07 11.39 37.15
CA GLU A 105 10.56 12.76 37.27
C GLU A 105 9.10 12.78 37.80
N PRO A 106 8.76 12.11 38.93
CA PRO A 106 7.39 12.11 39.42
C PRO A 106 7.00 13.52 39.90
N GLU A 107 5.94 14.09 39.32
CA GLU A 107 5.37 15.34 39.83
C GLU A 107 4.88 15.12 41.26
N ALA A 108 5.42 15.89 42.20
CA ALA A 108 5.20 15.67 43.62
C ALA A 108 3.71 15.78 43.98
N GLY A 109 3.12 14.67 44.42
CA GLY A 109 1.72 14.59 44.83
C GLY A 109 0.74 14.24 43.71
N VAL A 110 1.21 14.01 42.49
CA VAL A 110 0.39 13.48 41.39
C VAL A 110 0.51 11.96 41.37
N ILE A 111 -0.64 11.28 41.39
CA ILE A 111 -0.75 9.83 41.17
C ILE A 111 -1.30 9.61 39.76
N GLY A 112 -0.74 8.65 39.02
CA GLY A 112 -1.11 8.40 37.63
C GLY A 112 -0.78 6.98 37.19
N GLY A 113 -1.10 6.66 35.94
CA GLY A 113 -0.95 5.33 35.35
C GLY A 113 -2.28 4.78 34.83
N ILE A 114 -2.38 3.45 34.74
CA ILE A 114 -3.54 2.76 34.17
C ILE A 114 -4.61 2.60 35.25
N GLY A 115 -5.78 3.19 35.01
CA GLY A 115 -7.01 3.01 35.78
C GLY A 115 -7.91 1.91 35.22
N VAL A 116 -8.94 1.57 35.99
CA VAL A 116 -10.06 0.73 35.52
C VAL A 116 -11.37 1.33 36.02
N ALA A 117 -12.27 1.61 35.09
CA ALA A 117 -13.63 2.04 35.36
C ALA A 117 -14.62 0.94 34.98
N VAL A 118 -15.79 0.93 35.62
CA VAL A 118 -16.83 -0.08 35.41
C VAL A 118 -18.18 0.57 35.14
N ALA A 119 -18.95 -0.04 34.25
CA ALA A 119 -20.32 0.34 33.92
C ALA A 119 -21.25 -0.88 33.88
N ASP A 120 -22.55 -0.61 34.01
CA ASP A 120 -23.62 -1.60 33.82
C ASP A 120 -23.99 -1.79 32.35
N LYS A 121 -23.51 -0.91 31.47
CA LYS A 121 -23.86 -0.82 30.06
C LYS A 121 -22.67 -0.34 29.22
N PRO A 122 -22.60 -0.67 27.92
CA PRO A 122 -21.49 -0.25 27.06
C PRO A 122 -21.44 1.26 26.83
N GLU A 123 -22.58 1.97 26.81
CA GLU A 123 -22.62 3.44 26.72
C GLU A 123 -22.25 4.16 28.04
N GLY A 124 -21.94 3.42 29.11
CA GLY A 124 -21.68 3.98 30.42
C GLY A 124 -22.95 4.42 31.19
N PRO A 125 -22.82 5.36 32.14
CA PRO A 125 -21.57 6.02 32.55
C PRO A 125 -20.63 5.04 33.24
N TYR A 126 -19.34 5.16 32.96
CA TYR A 126 -18.27 4.44 33.64
C TYR A 126 -17.82 5.21 34.89
N VAL A 127 -17.55 4.48 35.96
CA VAL A 127 -17.06 5.04 37.23
C VAL A 127 -15.81 4.31 37.70
N ASP A 128 -14.88 5.03 38.35
CA ASP A 128 -13.66 4.44 38.91
C ASP A 128 -14.00 3.25 39.82
N ALA A 129 -13.48 2.07 39.48
CA ALA A 129 -13.83 0.84 40.17
C ALA A 129 -13.06 0.65 41.48
N ILE A 130 -11.90 1.30 41.66
CA ILE A 130 -10.98 1.01 42.77
C ILE A 130 -10.44 2.25 43.51
N GLY A 131 -10.65 3.45 42.99
CA GLY A 131 -10.27 4.71 43.65
C GLY A 131 -8.80 5.11 43.50
N LYS A 132 -8.04 4.42 42.65
CA LYS A 132 -6.59 4.61 42.40
C LYS A 132 -6.19 3.96 41.06
N PRO A 133 -4.98 4.20 40.53
CA PRO A 133 -4.46 3.41 39.41
C PRO A 133 -4.40 1.91 39.76
N LEU A 134 -4.79 1.06 38.80
CA LEU A 134 -4.57 -0.38 38.84
C LEU A 134 -3.09 -0.71 38.69
N ILE A 135 -2.43 -0.01 37.75
CA ILE A 135 -0.98 -0.04 37.54
C ILE A 135 -0.48 1.40 37.59
N GLY A 136 0.12 1.79 38.71
CA GLY A 136 0.59 3.16 38.95
C GLY A 136 2.11 3.32 39.03
N GLU A 137 2.86 2.28 38.66
CA GLU A 137 4.31 2.24 38.74
C GLU A 137 4.90 1.64 37.46
N TYR A 138 6.16 1.98 37.18
CA TYR A 138 6.92 1.35 36.11
C TYR A 138 7.31 -0.08 36.51
N HIS A 139 7.06 -1.03 35.62
CA HIS A 139 7.53 -2.40 35.75
C HIS A 139 8.35 -2.74 34.50
N ASN A 140 9.53 -3.34 34.67
CA ASN A 140 10.42 -3.70 33.55
C ASN A 140 10.70 -2.54 32.57
N GLY A 141 10.73 -1.30 33.05
CA GLY A 141 10.91 -0.10 32.21
C GLY A 141 9.66 0.38 31.46
N ALA A 142 8.55 -0.38 31.48
CA ALA A 142 7.31 0.00 30.82
C ALA A 142 6.57 1.11 31.58
N GLN A 143 6.29 2.20 30.88
CA GLN A 143 5.40 3.24 31.33
C GLN A 143 3.95 2.71 31.38
N PRO A 144 3.18 2.92 32.46
CA PRO A 144 1.81 2.44 32.54
C PRO A 144 0.84 3.32 31.73
N ILE A 145 0.86 3.12 30.41
CA ILE A 145 -0.05 3.71 29.42
C ILE A 145 -0.36 2.68 28.32
N ASP A 146 -1.26 3.04 27.41
CA ASP A 146 -1.55 2.34 26.15
C ASP A 146 -1.80 0.84 26.34
N GLN A 147 -2.67 0.54 27.29
CA GLN A 147 -3.05 -0.82 27.59
C GLN A 147 -4.07 -1.38 26.61
N ASP A 148 -4.03 -2.70 26.42
CA ASP A 148 -5.07 -3.53 25.83
C ASP A 148 -5.39 -4.70 26.77
N VAL A 149 -6.64 -5.18 26.76
CA VAL A 149 -7.08 -6.28 27.62
C VAL A 149 -7.72 -7.39 26.82
N PHE A 150 -7.11 -8.58 26.90
CA PHE A 150 -7.51 -9.76 26.16
C PHE A 150 -7.91 -10.89 27.10
N ILE A 151 -9.06 -11.51 26.86
CA ILE A 151 -9.50 -12.72 27.58
C ILE A 151 -9.26 -13.92 26.67
N ASP A 152 -8.36 -14.82 27.09
CA ASP A 152 -8.02 -16.01 26.31
C ASP A 152 -9.10 -17.10 26.41
N ASP A 153 -8.98 -18.13 25.57
CA ASP A 153 -9.94 -19.22 25.45
C ASP A 153 -10.12 -20.02 26.75
N ASP A 154 -9.13 -19.97 27.65
CA ASP A 154 -9.18 -20.60 28.98
C ASP A 154 -9.88 -19.73 30.05
N GLY A 155 -10.29 -18.51 29.69
CA GLY A 155 -10.94 -17.54 30.56
C GLY A 155 -9.99 -16.66 31.37
N GLN A 156 -8.67 -16.81 31.22
CA GLN A 156 -7.69 -15.93 31.83
C GLN A 156 -7.67 -14.59 31.08
N ALA A 157 -7.84 -13.49 31.83
CA ALA A 157 -7.69 -12.15 31.29
C ALA A 157 -6.24 -11.69 31.42
N TYR A 158 -5.72 -11.03 30.40
CA TYR A 158 -4.38 -10.43 30.40
C TYR A 158 -4.47 -8.96 30.04
N ILE A 159 -3.68 -8.13 30.71
CA ILE A 159 -3.41 -6.76 30.30
C ILE A 159 -2.04 -6.71 29.64
N PHE A 160 -2.02 -6.17 28.42
CA PHE A 160 -0.83 -5.78 27.67
C PHE A 160 -0.70 -4.28 27.82
N TYR A 161 0.49 -3.76 28.12
CA TYR A 161 0.65 -2.31 28.24
C TYR A 161 2.10 -1.90 28.11
N GLY A 162 2.32 -0.62 27.82
CA GLY A 162 3.63 -0.03 27.94
C GLY A 162 3.91 1.08 26.96
N GLY A 163 4.48 2.17 27.45
CA GLY A 163 5.16 3.19 26.65
C GLY A 163 6.69 3.11 26.82
N HIS A 164 7.40 4.03 26.17
CA HIS A 164 8.87 4.14 26.23
C HIS A 164 9.63 2.90 25.75
N SER A 165 9.10 2.23 24.72
CA SER A 165 9.74 1.07 24.08
C SER A 165 9.83 -0.20 24.93
N HIS A 166 8.93 -0.36 25.90
CA HIS A 166 8.79 -1.57 26.69
C HIS A 166 7.33 -2.03 26.69
N CYS A 167 7.08 -3.30 26.41
CA CYS A 167 5.76 -3.92 26.46
C CYS A 167 5.73 -5.00 27.55
N ASN A 168 4.78 -4.87 28.47
CA ASN A 168 4.54 -5.82 29.53
C ASN A 168 3.22 -6.57 29.35
N ILE A 169 3.18 -7.76 29.92
CA ILE A 169 1.96 -8.55 30.13
C ILE A 169 1.78 -8.85 31.63
N ALA A 170 0.54 -8.78 32.11
CA ALA A 170 0.15 -9.23 33.45
C ALA A 170 -1.21 -9.94 33.41
N PRO A 171 -1.43 -11.01 34.21
CA PRO A 171 -2.75 -11.60 34.34
C PRO A 171 -3.64 -10.66 35.18
N ILE A 172 -4.92 -10.58 34.83
CA ILE A 172 -5.95 -9.90 35.62
C ILE A 172 -6.78 -10.99 36.32
N ASN A 173 -7.09 -10.79 37.60
CA ASN A 173 -7.97 -11.70 38.33
C ASN A 173 -9.41 -11.64 37.78
N GLU A 174 -10.23 -12.64 38.09
CA GLU A 174 -11.61 -12.74 37.58
C GLU A 174 -12.53 -11.54 37.93
N ASP A 175 -12.15 -10.74 38.93
CA ASP A 175 -12.84 -9.52 39.32
C ASP A 175 -12.61 -8.34 38.35
N MET A 176 -11.66 -8.48 37.42
CA MET A 176 -11.21 -7.49 36.44
C MET A 176 -10.66 -6.20 37.06
N ILE A 177 -10.46 -6.14 38.38
CA ILE A 177 -10.04 -4.92 39.09
C ILE A 177 -8.79 -5.15 39.96
N SER A 178 -8.15 -6.30 39.83
CA SER A 178 -6.90 -6.61 40.50
C SER A 178 -5.95 -7.43 39.63
N ILE A 179 -4.65 -7.14 39.74
CA ILE A 179 -3.58 -7.88 39.05
C ILE A 179 -3.35 -9.23 39.74
N GLY A 180 -3.24 -10.29 38.93
CA GLY A 180 -2.98 -11.65 39.36
C GLY A 180 -1.49 -11.99 39.44
N GLN A 181 -1.20 -13.28 39.45
CA GLN A 181 0.16 -13.82 39.40
C GLN A 181 0.25 -14.94 38.37
N PHE A 182 1.39 -15.03 37.70
CA PHE A 182 1.79 -16.19 36.93
C PHE A 182 2.20 -17.35 37.86
N ASP A 183 2.33 -18.55 37.31
CA ASP A 183 2.72 -19.77 38.07
C ASP A 183 4.06 -19.66 38.82
N ASP A 184 4.96 -18.79 38.36
CA ASP A 184 6.24 -18.51 39.01
C ASP A 184 6.14 -17.48 40.16
N GLY A 185 4.94 -16.99 40.46
CA GLY A 185 4.65 -16.01 41.50
C GLY A 185 4.90 -14.56 41.12
N THR A 186 5.35 -14.27 39.89
CA THR A 186 5.49 -12.89 39.38
C THR A 186 4.15 -12.36 38.88
N SER A 187 3.97 -11.03 38.85
CA SER A 187 2.76 -10.39 38.31
C SER A 187 2.97 -9.74 36.94
N PHE A 188 4.19 -9.32 36.61
CA PHE A 188 4.50 -8.58 35.39
C PHE A 188 5.67 -9.24 34.65
N LYS A 189 5.52 -9.43 33.34
CA LYS A 189 6.57 -9.96 32.46
C LYS A 189 6.75 -9.05 31.27
N GLU A 190 8.00 -8.85 30.88
CA GLU A 190 8.35 -8.12 29.66
C GLU A 190 8.24 -9.05 28.44
N ILE A 191 7.59 -8.57 27.40
CA ILE A 191 7.38 -9.28 26.12
C ILE A 191 7.70 -8.40 24.91
N THR A 192 8.44 -7.31 25.12
CA THR A 192 8.80 -6.25 24.16
C THR A 192 9.28 -6.81 22.82
N PRO A 193 8.51 -6.61 21.73
CA PRO A 193 8.97 -6.86 20.37
C PRO A 193 10.02 -5.84 19.91
N GLU A 194 10.82 -6.20 18.91
CA GLU A 194 11.74 -5.25 18.27
C GLU A 194 10.98 -4.07 17.66
N GLY A 195 11.38 -2.85 18.02
CA GLY A 195 10.81 -1.60 17.47
C GLY A 195 9.52 -1.13 18.15
N TYR A 196 9.04 -1.82 19.19
CA TYR A 196 7.91 -1.40 20.01
C TYR A 196 8.10 0.02 20.55
N VAL A 197 7.05 0.84 20.51
CA VAL A 197 6.99 2.14 21.20
C VAL A 197 5.84 2.17 22.19
N GLU A 198 4.62 1.88 21.73
CA GLU A 198 3.36 1.98 22.47
C GLU A 198 2.20 1.26 21.75
N GLY A 199 0.97 1.37 22.29
CA GLY A 199 -0.27 0.96 21.62
C GLY A 199 -0.39 -0.52 21.33
N SER A 200 -0.18 -1.38 22.33
CA SER A 200 -0.32 -2.84 22.17
C SER A 200 -1.77 -3.21 21.84
N GLN A 201 -1.99 -4.10 20.88
CA GLN A 201 -3.30 -4.74 20.63
C GLN A 201 -3.10 -6.24 20.40
N MET A 202 -3.83 -7.08 21.13
CA MET A 202 -3.83 -8.53 21.01
C MET A 202 -5.09 -9.02 20.29
N ILE A 203 -4.92 -9.78 19.22
CA ILE A 203 -6.01 -10.57 18.63
C ILE A 203 -5.62 -12.04 18.51
N LYS A 204 -6.61 -12.92 18.51
CA LYS A 204 -6.41 -14.35 18.29
C LYS A 204 -7.23 -14.81 17.10
N ARG A 205 -6.58 -15.48 16.15
CA ARG A 205 -7.23 -16.04 14.95
C ARG A 205 -6.69 -17.44 14.69
N ASN A 206 -7.59 -18.42 14.57
CA ASN A 206 -7.23 -19.83 14.30
C ASN A 206 -6.20 -20.43 15.28
N GLY A 207 -6.27 -20.05 16.56
CA GLY A 207 -5.35 -20.51 17.60
C GLY A 207 -4.00 -19.80 17.65
N ILE A 208 -3.75 -18.84 16.74
CA ILE A 208 -2.52 -18.04 16.70
C ILE A 208 -2.79 -16.67 17.31
N TYR A 209 -1.86 -16.19 18.13
CA TYR A 209 -1.88 -14.87 18.75
C TYR A 209 -1.14 -13.88 17.88
N TYR A 210 -1.74 -12.71 17.68
CA TYR A 210 -1.17 -11.61 16.93
C TYR A 210 -1.04 -10.42 17.89
N LEU A 211 0.19 -10.06 18.23
CA LEU A 211 0.46 -8.82 18.94
C LEU A 211 0.77 -7.74 17.92
N MET A 212 -0.02 -6.68 17.92
CA MET A 212 0.15 -5.47 17.12
C MET A 212 0.62 -4.33 18.02
N TRP A 213 1.37 -3.38 17.47
CA TRP A 213 1.84 -2.21 18.21
C TRP A 213 2.18 -1.05 17.30
N SER A 214 2.29 0.15 17.88
CA SER A 214 2.74 1.34 17.18
C SER A 214 4.26 1.54 17.30
N GLU A 215 4.86 2.00 16.21
CA GLU A 215 6.28 2.39 16.12
C GLU A 215 6.41 3.84 15.68
N GLY A 216 7.54 4.47 15.99
CA GLY A 216 7.80 5.87 15.61
C GLY A 216 7.09 6.87 16.53
N GLY A 217 7.07 8.15 16.13
CA GLY A 217 6.40 9.18 16.91
C GLY A 217 5.05 9.54 16.30
N TRP A 218 3.98 9.52 17.10
CA TRP A 218 2.59 9.80 16.66
C TRP A 218 2.38 11.13 15.92
N THR A 219 3.26 12.11 16.14
CA THR A 219 3.22 13.40 15.39
C THR A 219 3.95 13.33 14.04
N GLY A 220 4.84 12.36 13.85
CA GLY A 220 5.80 12.29 12.76
C GLY A 220 5.40 11.35 11.63
N PRO A 221 6.15 11.37 10.51
CA PRO A 221 5.85 10.57 9.33
C PRO A 221 6.24 9.10 9.46
N ASN A 222 6.92 8.72 10.55
CA ASN A 222 7.35 7.35 10.81
C ASN A 222 6.40 6.60 11.75
N TYR A 223 5.28 7.21 12.16
CA TYR A 223 4.24 6.50 12.89
C TYR A 223 3.66 5.40 12.02
N SER A 224 3.54 4.20 12.58
CA SER A 224 3.12 2.99 11.86
C SER A 224 2.65 1.91 12.82
N VAL A 225 1.86 0.95 12.32
CA VAL A 225 1.50 -0.27 13.04
C VAL A 225 2.32 -1.44 12.53
N SER A 226 2.98 -2.13 13.46
CA SER A 226 3.66 -3.40 13.23
C SER A 226 2.93 -4.54 13.92
N TYR A 227 3.27 -5.78 13.55
CA TYR A 227 2.78 -6.94 14.26
C TYR A 227 3.78 -8.10 14.28
N ALA A 228 3.51 -9.04 15.18
CA ALA A 228 4.16 -10.34 15.31
C ALA A 228 3.11 -11.43 15.54
N MET A 229 3.48 -12.67 15.28
CA MET A 229 2.63 -13.85 15.52
C MET A 229 3.30 -14.78 16.54
N SER A 230 2.51 -15.48 17.34
CA SER A 230 3.00 -16.51 18.26
C SER A 230 1.95 -17.59 18.53
N ASP A 231 2.42 -18.78 18.90
CA ASP A 231 1.57 -19.87 19.39
C ASP A 231 1.21 -19.70 20.88
N SER A 232 1.69 -18.63 21.52
CA SER A 232 1.54 -18.36 22.94
C SER A 232 1.18 -16.89 23.17
N VAL A 233 0.22 -16.64 24.08
CA VAL A 233 -0.18 -15.30 24.52
C VAL A 233 0.98 -14.49 25.11
N MET A 234 2.02 -15.17 25.62
CA MET A 234 3.24 -14.56 26.17
C MET A 234 4.39 -14.46 25.16
N GLY A 235 4.17 -14.82 23.89
CA GLY A 235 5.22 -14.81 22.87
C GLY A 235 6.14 -16.04 22.90
N PRO A 236 7.34 -15.95 22.29
CA PRO A 236 7.99 -14.72 21.83
C PRO A 236 7.28 -14.07 20.64
N PHE A 237 7.33 -12.74 20.58
CA PHE A 237 6.76 -11.92 19.51
C PHE A 237 7.88 -11.32 18.65
N ASN A 238 8.29 -12.07 17.63
CA ASN A 238 9.28 -11.61 16.66
C ASN A 238 8.57 -10.81 15.56
N LYS A 239 8.97 -9.55 15.37
CA LYS A 239 8.37 -8.65 14.38
C LYS A 239 8.38 -9.27 12.98
N LEU A 240 7.22 -9.25 12.32
CA LEU A 240 7.06 -9.77 10.96
C LEU A 240 7.04 -8.68 9.91
N ALA A 241 6.20 -7.66 10.10
CA ALA A 241 6.06 -6.56 9.17
C ALA A 241 5.38 -5.34 9.80
N LYS A 242 5.56 -4.20 9.14
CA LYS A 242 4.65 -3.05 9.25
C LYS A 242 3.46 -3.30 8.34
N ILE A 243 2.25 -3.07 8.84
CA ILE A 243 1.01 -3.29 8.10
C ILE A 243 0.29 -1.98 7.78
N LEU A 244 0.49 -0.93 8.57
CA LEU A 244 -0.08 0.39 8.34
C LEU A 244 1.02 1.44 8.54
N GLU A 245 1.16 2.37 7.60
CA GLU A 245 2.10 3.49 7.69
C GLU A 245 1.54 4.69 6.93
N GLN A 246 2.17 5.86 7.11
CA GLN A 246 1.73 7.09 6.47
C GLN A 246 1.66 6.98 4.94
N ASP A 247 0.49 7.27 4.36
CA ASP A 247 0.36 7.61 2.95
C ASP A 247 0.38 9.14 2.77
N SER A 248 1.47 9.69 2.24
CA SER A 248 1.64 11.14 2.05
C SER A 248 0.61 11.79 1.11
N ALA A 249 -0.14 11.01 0.34
CA ALA A 249 -1.23 11.49 -0.49
C ALA A 249 -2.59 11.51 0.23
N VAL A 250 -2.72 10.87 1.39
CA VAL A 250 -4.00 10.71 2.11
C VAL A 250 -3.96 11.28 3.52
N ALA A 251 -2.92 10.98 4.30
CA ALA A 251 -2.85 11.40 5.70
C ALA A 251 -1.43 11.42 6.26
N LYS A 252 -1.28 12.00 7.45
CA LYS A 252 -0.04 12.03 8.23
C LYS A 252 -0.17 11.24 9.52
N GLY A 253 0.95 10.77 10.07
CA GLY A 253 1.01 10.21 11.43
C GLY A 253 -0.03 9.12 11.70
N SER A 254 -0.14 8.16 10.79
CA SER A 254 -1.13 7.10 10.88
C SER A 254 -0.60 5.92 11.69
N GLY A 255 -1.36 5.52 12.69
CA GLY A 255 -0.97 4.44 13.61
C GLY A 255 -1.94 4.40 14.79
N HIS A 256 -1.57 3.63 15.83
CA HIS A 256 -2.42 3.23 16.96
C HIS A 256 -3.77 2.68 16.53
N ASN A 257 -3.98 1.39 16.76
CA ASN A 257 -5.12 0.70 16.19
C ASN A 257 -5.92 -0.12 17.20
N GLY A 258 -7.21 -0.22 16.90
CA GLY A 258 -8.10 -1.30 17.32
C GLY A 258 -8.39 -2.23 16.15
N VAL A 259 -9.10 -3.33 16.41
CA VAL A 259 -9.47 -4.30 15.39
C VAL A 259 -10.92 -4.77 15.58
N ILE A 260 -11.77 -4.54 14.58
CA ILE A 260 -13.11 -5.13 14.55
C ILE A 260 -13.05 -6.47 13.83
N HIS A 261 -13.57 -7.51 14.46
CA HIS A 261 -13.89 -8.80 13.86
C HIS A 261 -15.40 -8.91 13.64
N ILE A 262 -15.84 -9.12 12.41
CA ILE A 262 -17.26 -9.34 12.12
C ILE A 262 -17.69 -10.73 12.62
N PRO A 263 -18.59 -10.80 13.62
CA PRO A 263 -18.91 -12.06 14.29
C PRO A 263 -19.37 -13.15 13.33
N GLY A 264 -18.81 -14.35 13.49
CA GLY A 264 -19.16 -15.52 12.67
C GLY A 264 -18.58 -15.54 11.26
N THR A 265 -17.72 -14.58 10.91
CA THR A 265 -17.03 -14.51 9.61
C THR A 265 -15.52 -14.48 9.80
N ASP A 266 -14.76 -14.37 8.70
CA ASP A 266 -13.33 -14.06 8.72
C ASP A 266 -13.05 -12.66 8.15
N ILE A 267 -13.96 -11.72 8.44
CA ILE A 267 -13.88 -10.33 8.03
C ILE A 267 -13.40 -9.50 9.20
N TRP A 268 -12.34 -8.73 8.96
CA TRP A 268 -11.59 -7.95 9.92
C TRP A 268 -11.32 -6.55 9.37
N TYR A 269 -11.45 -5.55 10.24
CA TYR A 269 -11.12 -4.16 9.96
C TYR A 269 -10.06 -3.69 10.93
N ILE A 270 -9.10 -2.92 10.44
CA ILE A 270 -8.23 -2.12 11.31
C ILE A 270 -8.86 -0.74 11.48
N ILE A 271 -9.00 -0.30 12.72
CA ILE A 271 -9.51 1.03 13.06
C ILE A 271 -8.32 1.76 13.63
N TYR A 272 -8.03 2.94 13.13
CA TYR A 272 -6.80 3.64 13.47
C TYR A 272 -7.01 5.14 13.44
N HIS A 273 -6.09 5.89 14.03
CA HIS A 273 -6.12 7.34 13.88
C HIS A 273 -5.14 7.81 12.80
N ARG A 274 -5.48 8.94 12.18
CA ARG A 274 -4.64 9.63 11.20
C ARG A 274 -4.80 11.13 11.35
N ARG A 275 -3.84 11.91 10.85
CA ARG A 275 -3.96 13.37 10.79
C ARG A 275 -4.26 13.81 9.35
N PRO A 276 -5.30 14.61 9.10
CA PRO A 276 -5.57 15.17 7.77
C PRO A 276 -4.36 15.98 7.25
N LEU A 277 -4.10 15.94 5.93
CA LEU A 277 -2.90 16.55 5.33
C LEU A 277 -2.78 18.06 5.60
N SER A 278 -3.91 18.75 5.64
CA SER A 278 -3.99 20.18 5.89
C SER A 278 -3.73 20.57 7.34
N GLU A 279 -3.75 19.61 8.28
CA GLU A 279 -3.55 19.88 9.71
C GLU A 279 -2.07 19.78 10.10
N SER A 280 -1.62 20.76 10.88
CA SER A 280 -0.24 20.84 11.38
C SER A 280 -0.10 20.59 12.88
N ASP A 281 -1.19 20.74 13.65
CA ASP A 281 -1.19 20.39 15.07
C ASP A 281 -1.21 18.87 15.21
N GLY A 282 -0.26 18.32 15.96
CA GLY A 282 -0.18 16.89 16.21
C GLY A 282 -1.48 16.32 16.75
N ASN A 283 -2.20 17.09 17.58
CA ASN A 283 -3.43 16.65 18.25
C ASN A 283 -4.64 16.55 17.32
N HIS A 284 -4.62 17.12 16.12
CA HIS A 284 -5.75 17.07 15.18
C HIS A 284 -5.81 15.72 14.46
N ARG A 285 -6.05 14.65 15.24
CA ARG A 285 -6.18 13.28 14.78
C ARG A 285 -7.65 12.93 14.60
N VAL A 286 -7.96 12.12 13.59
CA VAL A 286 -9.31 11.66 13.25
C VAL A 286 -9.30 10.14 13.11
N LEU A 287 -10.43 9.50 13.35
CA LEU A 287 -10.57 8.05 13.22
C LEU A 287 -10.83 7.64 11.78
N ALA A 288 -10.21 6.55 11.36
CA ALA A 288 -10.43 5.91 10.08
C ALA A 288 -10.49 4.39 10.24
N TYR A 289 -11.10 3.70 9.29
CA TYR A 289 -10.97 2.26 9.19
C TYR A 289 -10.79 1.78 7.75
N ASP A 290 -10.04 0.70 7.60
CA ASP A 290 -9.80 0.00 6.34
C ASP A 290 -9.85 -1.51 6.56
N ARG A 291 -10.13 -2.25 5.48
CA ARG A 291 -10.20 -3.71 5.54
C ARG A 291 -8.82 -4.33 5.82
N MET A 292 -8.75 -5.17 6.85
CA MET A 292 -7.55 -5.93 7.20
C MET A 292 -7.65 -7.35 6.64
N TYR A 293 -6.75 -7.70 5.72
CA TYR A 293 -6.73 -9.01 5.09
C TYR A 293 -5.64 -9.90 5.69
N PHE A 294 -5.93 -11.20 5.78
CA PHE A 294 -4.94 -12.22 6.10
C PHE A 294 -4.53 -12.95 4.81
N ASN A 295 -3.24 -13.17 4.62
CA ASN A 295 -2.71 -14.07 3.61
C ASN A 295 -3.05 -15.53 3.96
N GLU A 296 -2.95 -16.43 2.97
CA GLU A 296 -3.22 -17.86 3.19
C GLU A 296 -2.32 -18.50 4.27
N ASP A 297 -1.10 -17.98 4.46
CA ASP A 297 -0.18 -18.44 5.51
C ASP A 297 -0.50 -17.89 6.90
N GLY A 298 -1.58 -17.11 7.03
CA GLY A 298 -2.02 -16.49 8.28
C GLY A 298 -1.36 -15.16 8.58
N THR A 299 -0.38 -14.68 7.79
CA THR A 299 0.20 -13.34 7.97
C THR A 299 -0.78 -12.24 7.60
N ILE A 300 -0.66 -11.05 8.19
CA ILE A 300 -1.47 -9.88 7.86
C ILE A 300 -0.90 -9.20 6.60
N ALA A 301 -1.76 -8.89 5.63
CA ALA A 301 -1.39 -8.10 4.45
C ALA A 301 -1.28 -6.62 4.80
N SER A 302 -0.43 -5.88 4.06
CA SER A 302 -0.35 -4.42 4.22
C SER A 302 -1.69 -3.77 3.90
N VAL A 303 -2.10 -2.87 4.78
CA VAL A 303 -3.31 -2.07 4.69
C VAL A 303 -3.02 -0.83 3.85
N THR A 304 -3.91 -0.54 2.90
CA THR A 304 -3.86 0.68 2.08
C THR A 304 -4.98 1.60 2.55
N MET A 305 -4.68 2.89 2.74
CA MET A 305 -5.69 3.87 3.12
C MET A 305 -6.51 4.24 1.90
N LEU A 306 -7.72 3.71 1.80
CA LEU A 306 -8.61 4.03 0.69
C LEU A 306 -9.41 5.32 0.99
N VAL A 307 -9.86 5.97 -0.09
CA VAL A 307 -10.69 7.17 -0.03
C VAL A 307 -11.93 6.89 -0.87
N LYS A 308 -13.07 6.80 -0.20
CA LYS A 308 -14.39 6.48 -0.73
C LYS A 308 -15.44 7.21 0.10
N ASP A 309 -16.54 7.65 -0.52
CA ASP A 309 -17.68 8.20 0.20
C ASP A 309 -18.97 8.07 -0.61
N ASN A 310 -19.83 7.15 -0.21
CA ASN A 310 -21.16 6.94 -0.78
C ASN A 310 -22.25 7.81 -0.14
N PHE A 311 -21.90 8.61 0.87
CA PHE A 311 -22.80 9.49 1.63
C PHE A 311 -24.00 8.79 2.29
N ALA A 312 -23.92 7.47 2.51
CA ALA A 312 -25.00 6.69 3.11
C ALA A 312 -25.30 7.09 4.57
N ASP A 313 -24.32 7.67 5.26
CA ASP A 313 -24.47 8.18 6.63
C ASP A 313 -25.24 9.51 6.72
N GLY A 314 -25.53 10.15 5.58
CA GLY A 314 -26.21 11.43 5.50
C GLY A 314 -25.35 12.65 5.87
N GLN A 315 -24.02 12.51 5.94
CA GLN A 315 -23.12 13.56 6.42
C GLN A 315 -22.07 13.98 5.39
N VAL A 316 -21.41 15.11 5.66
CA VAL A 316 -20.36 15.70 4.82
C VAL A 316 -19.00 15.65 5.50
N VAL A 317 -18.83 14.70 6.43
CA VAL A 317 -17.63 14.58 7.26
C VAL A 317 -16.39 14.36 6.37
N GLY A 318 -15.28 15.01 6.70
CA GLY A 318 -14.05 14.93 5.89
C GLY A 318 -14.01 15.84 4.65
N TRP A 319 -15.12 16.45 4.25
CA TRP A 319 -15.18 17.34 3.08
C TRP A 319 -15.07 18.82 3.46
N LYS A 320 -14.10 19.51 2.87
CA LYS A 320 -13.97 20.97 2.96
C LYS A 320 -14.78 21.65 1.87
N GLN A 321 -15.71 22.52 2.28
CA GLN A 321 -16.65 23.16 1.36
C GLN A 321 -16.39 24.65 1.20
N TYR A 322 -16.65 25.16 0.00
CA TYR A 322 -16.48 26.56 -0.37
C TYR A 322 -17.62 27.04 -1.28
N GLY A 323 -17.89 28.35 -1.27
CA GLY A 323 -19.01 28.93 -2.00
C GLY A 323 -20.35 28.68 -1.30
N ASP A 324 -21.39 28.37 -2.07
CA ASP A 324 -22.74 28.16 -1.55
C ASP A 324 -22.89 26.84 -0.77
N GLY A 325 -21.89 25.95 -0.85
CA GLY A 325 -21.83 24.68 -0.11
C GLY A 325 -22.66 23.54 -0.71
N PHE A 326 -22.63 22.42 0.00
CA PHE A 326 -23.29 21.15 -0.30
C PHE A 326 -23.95 20.59 0.97
N SER A 327 -24.94 19.74 0.76
CA SER A 327 -25.62 18.95 1.80
C SER A 327 -25.91 17.56 1.27
N VAL A 328 -25.92 16.54 2.11
CA VAL A 328 -26.37 15.21 1.69
C VAL A 328 -27.89 15.16 1.66
N ILE A 329 -28.45 14.77 0.51
CA ILE A 329 -29.88 14.55 0.29
C ILE A 329 -30.02 13.23 -0.47
N ASP A 330 -30.81 12.31 0.08
CA ASP A 330 -31.01 10.97 -0.50
C ASP A 330 -29.67 10.25 -0.77
N GLU A 331 -28.72 10.29 0.18
CA GLU A 331 -27.39 9.66 0.05
C GLU A 331 -26.58 10.19 -1.16
N ARG A 332 -26.84 11.45 -1.53
CA ARG A 332 -26.09 12.18 -2.56
C ARG A 332 -25.63 13.52 -2.01
N LEU A 333 -24.36 13.82 -2.19
CA LEU A 333 -23.83 15.16 -1.96
C LEU A 333 -24.45 16.12 -3.00
N THR A 334 -25.30 17.02 -2.52
CA THR A 334 -26.14 17.88 -3.35
C THR A 334 -25.73 19.34 -3.18
N SER A 335 -25.46 20.05 -4.29
CA SER A 335 -25.03 21.45 -4.26
C SER A 335 -26.19 22.38 -3.89
N SER A 336 -25.91 23.36 -3.03
CA SER A 336 -26.85 24.45 -2.69
C SER A 336 -26.78 25.62 -3.68
N GLY A 337 -25.74 25.67 -4.50
CA GLY A 337 -25.44 26.75 -5.44
C GLY A 337 -24.11 26.52 -6.14
N ALA A 338 -23.41 27.60 -6.50
CA ALA A 338 -22.06 27.51 -7.04
C ALA A 338 -21.08 27.16 -5.91
N ALA A 339 -20.53 25.96 -5.93
CA ALA A 339 -19.82 25.41 -4.78
C ALA A 339 -18.72 24.42 -5.19
N ILE A 340 -17.77 24.24 -4.28
CA ILE A 340 -16.72 23.21 -4.34
C ILE A 340 -16.73 22.45 -3.01
N ALA A 341 -16.64 21.12 -3.08
CA ALA A 341 -16.35 20.27 -1.94
C ALA A 341 -15.07 19.49 -2.25
N MET A 342 -14.10 19.51 -1.33
CA MET A 342 -12.80 18.88 -1.53
C MET A 342 -12.47 17.93 -0.41
N LEU A 343 -11.79 16.85 -0.77
CA LEU A 343 -11.11 15.98 0.17
C LEU A 343 -9.80 16.62 0.62
N ASP A 344 -9.19 16.06 1.66
CA ASP A 344 -7.87 16.49 2.14
C ASP A 344 -6.77 15.53 1.64
N THR A 345 -6.63 15.44 0.31
CA THR A 345 -5.73 14.52 -0.39
C THR A 345 -4.69 15.25 -1.24
N ASN A 346 -3.70 14.52 -1.75
CA ASN A 346 -2.68 15.05 -2.65
C ASN A 346 -2.17 13.96 -3.62
N PHE A 347 -3.05 13.52 -4.52
CA PHE A 347 -2.73 12.44 -5.46
C PHE A 347 -1.96 12.95 -6.68
N THR A 348 -1.05 12.12 -7.18
CA THR A 348 -0.33 12.34 -8.45
C THR A 348 -1.04 11.61 -9.59
N ASP A 349 -0.83 10.30 -9.68
CA ASP A 349 -1.59 9.41 -10.55
C ASP A 349 -2.87 8.99 -9.84
N LEU A 350 -4.03 9.12 -10.50
CA LEU A 350 -5.31 8.83 -9.89
C LEU A 350 -6.31 8.21 -10.87
N VAL A 351 -7.21 7.40 -10.31
CA VAL A 351 -8.49 7.03 -10.89
C VAL A 351 -9.55 7.56 -9.94
N TYR A 352 -10.38 8.49 -10.41
CA TYR A 352 -11.39 9.14 -9.60
C TYR A 352 -12.74 9.04 -10.27
N ASP A 353 -13.71 8.52 -9.53
CA ASP A 353 -15.04 8.18 -10.00
C ASP A 353 -16.09 8.89 -9.17
N ALA A 354 -17.20 9.24 -9.82
CA ALA A 354 -18.44 9.55 -9.14
C ALA A 354 -19.62 9.35 -10.09
N THR A 355 -20.77 9.01 -9.52
CA THR A 355 -22.05 9.19 -10.18
C THR A 355 -22.48 10.64 -10.03
N ILE A 356 -22.80 11.33 -11.13
CA ILE A 356 -23.12 12.76 -11.16
C ILE A 356 -24.44 13.00 -11.90
N SER A 357 -25.31 13.85 -11.35
CA SER A 357 -26.44 14.42 -12.09
C SER A 357 -26.45 15.93 -12.03
N VAL A 358 -26.97 16.55 -13.09
CA VAL A 358 -27.19 18.00 -13.20
C VAL A 358 -28.68 18.27 -13.39
N PRO A 359 -29.27 19.27 -12.71
CA PRO A 359 -30.72 19.43 -12.64
C PRO A 359 -31.34 19.99 -13.92
N ASP A 360 -30.63 20.86 -14.63
CA ASP A 360 -31.09 21.47 -15.88
C ASP A 360 -29.92 21.94 -16.77
N SER A 361 -30.25 22.49 -17.94
CA SER A 361 -29.27 22.90 -18.95
C SER A 361 -28.38 24.08 -18.59
N SER A 362 -28.65 24.77 -17.49
CA SER A 362 -27.89 25.94 -17.02
C SER A 362 -26.78 25.60 -16.03
N VAL A 363 -26.73 24.35 -15.55
CA VAL A 363 -25.76 23.89 -14.54
C VAL A 363 -24.73 22.94 -15.17
N ASP A 364 -23.48 23.11 -14.76
CA ASP A 364 -22.38 22.18 -14.97
C ASP A 364 -21.87 21.67 -13.62
N ALA A 365 -21.59 20.38 -13.55
CA ALA A 365 -21.01 19.75 -12.37
C ALA A 365 -20.05 18.64 -12.77
N GLY A 366 -19.08 18.35 -11.92
CA GLY A 366 -18.02 17.43 -12.30
C GLY A 366 -16.99 17.16 -11.22
N LEU A 367 -16.07 16.28 -11.59
CA LEU A 367 -14.88 15.94 -10.82
C LEU A 367 -13.86 17.08 -10.94
N LEU A 368 -13.40 17.58 -9.81
CA LEU A 368 -12.27 18.47 -9.65
C LEU A 368 -11.09 17.62 -9.17
N PHE A 369 -9.95 17.68 -9.85
CA PHE A 369 -8.82 16.81 -9.54
C PHE A 369 -7.48 17.50 -9.75
N ARG A 370 -6.46 17.02 -9.00
CA ARG A 370 -5.14 17.67 -8.89
C ARG A 370 -5.26 19.17 -8.59
N ALA A 371 -6.24 19.52 -7.76
CA ALA A 371 -6.55 20.88 -7.43
C ALA A 371 -5.63 21.43 -6.33
N THR A 372 -5.36 22.72 -6.38
CA THR A 372 -4.57 23.44 -5.37
C THR A 372 -5.15 24.84 -5.15
N ASN A 373 -4.70 25.49 -4.07
CA ASN A 373 -5.07 26.88 -3.71
C ASN A 373 -6.57 27.14 -3.51
N ALA A 374 -7.36 26.10 -3.24
CA ALA A 374 -8.74 26.26 -2.79
C ALA A 374 -8.77 26.69 -1.31
N SER A 375 -8.61 27.99 -1.09
CA SER A 375 -8.63 28.63 0.23
C SER A 375 -9.92 29.43 0.48
N GLY A 376 -11.00 29.07 -0.21
CA GLY A 376 -12.31 29.76 -0.13
C GLY A 376 -12.53 30.85 -1.16
N ASP A 377 -11.54 31.15 -1.99
CA ASP A 377 -11.68 31.97 -3.18
C ASP A 377 -11.53 31.10 -4.42
N ILE A 378 -12.64 30.82 -5.11
CA ILE A 378 -12.64 30.09 -6.39
C ILE A 378 -11.77 30.83 -7.43
N ALA A 379 -11.57 32.14 -7.28
CA ALA A 379 -10.67 32.92 -8.14
C ALA A 379 -9.19 32.59 -7.94
N GLN A 380 -8.81 31.74 -6.98
CA GLN A 380 -7.43 31.29 -6.77
C GLN A 380 -7.27 29.79 -7.04
N LEU A 381 -8.35 29.11 -7.43
CA LEU A 381 -8.35 27.69 -7.70
C LEU A 381 -7.44 27.38 -8.91
N ASN A 382 -6.61 26.36 -8.73
CA ASN A 382 -5.77 25.78 -9.77
C ASN A 382 -6.09 24.29 -9.86
N GLY A 383 -6.01 23.70 -11.06
CA GLY A 383 -6.22 22.25 -11.25
C GLY A 383 -6.97 21.93 -12.54
N TYR A 384 -7.63 20.78 -12.57
CA TYR A 384 -8.48 20.37 -13.69
C TYR A 384 -9.89 20.04 -13.25
N GLN A 385 -10.85 20.24 -14.15
CA GLN A 385 -12.23 19.82 -13.97
C GLN A 385 -12.70 19.00 -15.17
N ALA A 386 -13.26 17.82 -14.90
CA ALA A 386 -14.02 17.03 -15.86
C ALA A 386 -15.51 17.17 -15.53
N SER A 387 -16.26 17.92 -16.35
CA SER A 387 -17.63 18.30 -16.05
C SER A 387 -18.63 17.85 -17.11
N ILE A 388 -19.78 17.38 -16.63
CA ILE A 388 -20.98 17.23 -17.44
C ILE A 388 -21.81 18.52 -17.36
N SER A 389 -22.34 18.93 -18.51
CA SER A 389 -23.24 20.09 -18.62
C SER A 389 -24.64 19.62 -18.98
N GLY A 390 -25.67 20.26 -18.41
CA GLY A 390 -27.04 19.99 -18.83
C GLY A 390 -27.35 20.42 -20.27
N SER A 391 -26.42 21.09 -20.95
CA SER A 391 -26.49 21.35 -22.41
C SER A 391 -26.15 20.14 -23.27
N GLY A 392 -25.71 19.02 -22.67
CA GLY A 392 -25.48 17.74 -23.34
C GLY A 392 -24.00 17.37 -23.54
N SER A 393 -23.06 18.23 -23.15
CA SER A 393 -21.63 18.01 -23.39
C SER A 393 -20.84 17.58 -22.15
N ILE A 394 -19.77 16.82 -22.38
CA ILE A 394 -18.69 16.59 -21.41
C ILE A 394 -17.52 17.52 -21.75
N THR A 395 -16.92 18.17 -20.76
CA THR A 395 -15.80 19.08 -20.96
C THR A 395 -14.66 18.76 -19.99
N LEU A 396 -13.43 18.76 -20.49
CA LEU A 396 -12.23 18.78 -19.67
C LEU A 396 -11.63 20.18 -19.71
N GLN A 397 -11.49 20.80 -18.54
CA GLN A 397 -11.04 22.17 -18.39
C GLN A 397 -9.83 22.24 -17.47
N LYS A 398 -8.91 23.14 -17.79
CA LYS A 398 -7.82 23.56 -16.90
C LYS A 398 -8.20 24.88 -16.24
N ILE A 399 -7.94 24.97 -14.95
CA ILE A 399 -8.21 26.14 -14.11
C ILE A 399 -6.87 26.72 -13.68
N VAL A 400 -6.63 28.00 -13.99
CA VAL A 400 -5.44 28.74 -13.53
C VAL A 400 -5.92 30.05 -12.91
N ASP A 401 -5.67 30.24 -11.62
CA ASP A 401 -6.16 31.38 -10.82
C ASP A 401 -7.65 31.64 -11.09
N GLY A 402 -8.45 30.57 -10.94
CA GLY A 402 -9.89 30.56 -11.17
C GLY A 402 -10.35 30.76 -12.62
N ALA A 403 -9.44 31.03 -13.55
CA ALA A 403 -9.76 31.18 -14.96
C ALA A 403 -9.80 29.82 -15.67
N PHE A 404 -10.96 29.52 -16.28
CA PHE A 404 -11.18 28.26 -16.98
C PHE A 404 -10.73 28.33 -18.44
N SER A 405 -10.03 27.29 -18.88
CA SER A 405 -9.66 27.07 -20.27
C SER A 405 -10.03 25.65 -20.68
N VAL A 406 -10.74 25.49 -21.81
CA VAL A 406 -11.13 24.17 -22.31
C VAL A 406 -9.90 23.50 -22.92
N LEU A 407 -9.55 22.32 -22.39
CA LEU A 407 -8.53 21.45 -22.99
C LEU A 407 -9.14 20.57 -24.08
N SER A 408 -10.31 20.01 -23.80
CA SER A 408 -11.04 19.16 -24.73
C SER A 408 -12.52 19.13 -24.37
N GLN A 409 -13.36 18.85 -25.36
CA GLN A 409 -14.81 18.76 -25.21
C GLN A 409 -15.31 17.60 -26.07
N GLY A 410 -16.21 16.81 -25.49
CA GLY A 410 -16.90 15.72 -26.17
C GLY A 410 -18.42 15.91 -26.14
N ASP A 411 -19.11 15.28 -27.08
CA ASP A 411 -20.56 15.11 -27.01
C ASP A 411 -20.86 13.76 -26.34
N ALA A 412 -21.71 13.79 -25.30
CA ALA A 412 -22.13 12.59 -24.59
C ALA A 412 -23.66 12.42 -24.60
N SER A 413 -24.40 13.23 -25.39
CA SER A 413 -25.87 13.18 -25.49
C SER A 413 -26.55 13.14 -24.12
N LEU A 414 -26.07 13.97 -23.19
CA LEU A 414 -26.49 13.96 -21.79
C LEU A 414 -27.89 14.57 -21.60
N VAL A 415 -28.63 14.03 -20.63
CA VAL A 415 -30.00 14.44 -20.29
C VAL A 415 -30.02 14.98 -18.87
N ALA A 416 -30.54 16.19 -18.68
CA ALA A 416 -30.70 16.78 -17.36
C ALA A 416 -31.61 15.92 -16.46
N GLY A 417 -31.27 15.86 -15.17
CA GLY A 417 -31.94 15.07 -14.15
C GLY A 417 -31.61 13.57 -14.17
N ARG A 418 -30.81 13.09 -15.13
CA ARG A 418 -30.27 11.73 -15.14
C ARG A 418 -28.91 11.68 -14.46
N GLU A 419 -28.67 10.61 -13.71
CA GLU A 419 -27.36 10.26 -13.16
C GLU A 419 -26.48 9.60 -14.21
N TYR A 420 -25.20 9.98 -14.19
CA TYR A 420 -24.16 9.48 -15.08
C TYR A 420 -22.94 9.09 -14.27
N HIS A 421 -22.40 7.89 -14.48
CA HIS A 421 -21.12 7.51 -13.92
C HIS A 421 -20.00 8.21 -14.70
N VAL A 422 -19.18 9.01 -14.03
CA VAL A 422 -18.06 9.77 -14.62
C VAL A 422 -16.76 9.32 -13.96
N ARG A 423 -15.77 8.97 -14.79
CA ARG A 423 -14.40 8.61 -14.36
C ARG A 423 -13.39 9.57 -14.92
N VAL A 424 -12.39 9.92 -14.14
CA VAL A 424 -11.13 10.50 -14.60
C VAL A 424 -10.02 9.52 -14.30
N THR A 425 -9.17 9.25 -15.29
CA THR A 425 -7.83 8.69 -15.07
C THR A 425 -6.81 9.75 -15.42
N ALA A 426 -5.97 10.14 -14.47
CA ALA A 426 -4.85 11.04 -14.73
C ALA A 426 -3.55 10.31 -14.37
N VAL A 427 -2.69 10.06 -15.37
CA VAL A 427 -1.41 9.36 -15.18
C VAL A 427 -0.32 10.17 -15.86
N ALA A 428 0.65 10.64 -15.08
CA ALA A 428 1.58 11.68 -15.53
C ALA A 428 0.80 12.85 -16.17
N SER A 429 1.05 13.18 -17.45
CA SER A 429 0.34 14.23 -18.17
C SER A 429 -0.91 13.77 -18.91
N GLU A 430 -1.14 12.47 -19.05
CA GLU A 430 -2.31 11.95 -19.78
C GLU A 430 -3.55 11.98 -18.89
N ILE A 431 -4.63 12.54 -19.42
CA ILE A 431 -5.93 12.68 -18.75
C ILE A 431 -6.99 12.07 -19.66
N ASN A 432 -7.69 11.06 -19.16
CA ASN A 432 -8.84 10.45 -19.82
C ASN A 432 -10.10 10.65 -18.98
N VAL A 433 -11.21 11.00 -19.64
CA VAL A 433 -12.53 11.15 -19.01
C VAL A 433 -13.50 10.15 -19.64
N PHE A 434 -14.16 9.36 -18.81
CA PHE A 434 -15.15 8.36 -19.21
C PHE A 434 -16.52 8.76 -18.69
N VAL A 435 -17.56 8.34 -19.40
CA VAL A 435 -18.96 8.57 -19.02
C VAL A 435 -19.75 7.32 -19.38
N GLU A 436 -20.37 6.68 -18.37
CA GLU A 436 -21.04 5.36 -18.39
C GLU A 436 -20.12 4.20 -18.80
N ASP A 437 -19.60 4.27 -20.01
CA ASP A 437 -18.61 3.33 -20.54
C ASP A 437 -17.24 3.63 -19.93
N MET A 438 -16.85 2.83 -18.92
CA MET A 438 -15.56 2.93 -18.24
C MET A 438 -14.40 2.31 -19.03
N GLU A 439 -14.64 1.86 -20.25
CA GLU A 439 -13.65 1.24 -21.12
C GLU A 439 -13.10 2.20 -22.17
N SER A 440 -13.97 3.02 -22.74
CA SER A 440 -13.63 3.92 -23.85
C SER A 440 -13.78 5.38 -23.42
N PRO A 441 -12.67 6.15 -23.36
CA PRO A 441 -12.76 7.53 -22.91
C PRO A 441 -13.54 8.39 -23.90
N LYS A 442 -14.44 9.23 -23.38
CA LYS A 442 -15.11 10.29 -24.15
C LYS A 442 -14.18 11.44 -24.47
N ILE A 443 -13.19 11.67 -23.60
CA ILE A 443 -12.14 12.67 -23.77
C ILE A 443 -10.80 12.02 -23.46
N THR A 444 -9.83 12.23 -24.33
CA THR A 444 -8.39 12.01 -24.06
C THR A 444 -7.67 13.33 -24.32
N ALA A 445 -6.89 13.78 -23.35
CA ALA A 445 -6.05 14.97 -23.45
C ALA A 445 -4.71 14.74 -22.76
N ALA A 446 -3.74 15.62 -23.02
CA ALA A 446 -2.48 15.65 -22.31
C ALA A 446 -2.16 17.08 -21.85
N ASP A 447 -1.87 17.25 -20.57
CA ASP A 447 -1.46 18.53 -19.97
C ASP A 447 -0.64 18.24 -18.71
N ASP A 448 0.49 18.93 -18.54
CA ASP A 448 1.47 18.68 -17.47
C ASP A 448 1.58 19.85 -16.48
N VAL A 449 0.66 20.82 -16.55
CA VAL A 449 0.67 22.00 -15.67
C VAL A 449 0.44 21.60 -14.22
N PHE A 450 -0.48 20.66 -13.95
CA PHE A 450 -0.75 20.14 -12.61
C PHE A 450 -0.54 18.62 -12.59
N LEU A 451 0.47 18.16 -11.84
CA LEU A 451 0.80 16.74 -11.74
C LEU A 451 0.42 16.13 -10.39
N ALA A 452 0.00 16.96 -9.42
CA ALA A 452 -0.48 16.56 -8.12
C ALA A 452 -1.46 17.57 -7.55
N GLY A 453 -2.34 17.13 -6.66
CA GLY A 453 -3.19 18.01 -5.86
C GLY A 453 -4.34 17.26 -5.21
N THR A 454 -5.24 18.02 -4.60
CA THR A 454 -6.44 17.46 -3.97
C THR A 454 -7.53 17.16 -5.00
N ASP A 455 -8.40 16.23 -4.64
CA ASP A 455 -9.56 15.83 -5.43
C ASP A 455 -10.86 16.24 -4.75
N GLY A 456 -11.91 16.38 -5.54
CA GLY A 456 -13.25 16.69 -5.05
C GLY A 456 -14.25 16.96 -6.16
N VAL A 457 -15.31 17.67 -5.83
CA VAL A 457 -16.40 17.96 -6.76
C VAL A 457 -16.69 19.46 -6.83
N ARG A 458 -17.15 19.89 -8.01
CA ARG A 458 -17.61 21.26 -8.23
C ARG A 458 -18.97 21.26 -8.91
N SER A 459 -19.81 22.21 -8.52
CA SER A 459 -21.01 22.60 -9.28
C SER A 459 -21.01 24.11 -9.56
N SER A 460 -21.51 24.53 -10.72
CA SER A 460 -21.74 25.94 -11.06
C SER A 460 -23.08 26.48 -10.57
N GLY A 461 -23.97 25.63 -10.07
CA GLY A 461 -25.30 26.00 -9.59
C GLY A 461 -25.91 24.98 -8.63
N ALA A 462 -27.10 25.30 -8.13
CA ALA A 462 -27.79 24.47 -7.15
C ALA A 462 -28.36 23.20 -7.79
N GLY A 463 -28.50 22.12 -7.00
CA GLY A 463 -29.22 20.91 -7.37
C GLY A 463 -28.42 19.87 -8.16
N ALA A 464 -27.13 20.08 -8.41
CA ALA A 464 -26.26 19.02 -8.89
C ALA A 464 -26.00 18.02 -7.77
N ARG A 465 -25.98 16.72 -8.09
CA ARG A 465 -25.81 15.65 -7.13
C ARG A 465 -24.60 14.81 -7.51
N CYS A 466 -23.84 14.35 -6.52
CA CYS A 466 -22.80 13.36 -6.71
C CYS A 466 -22.74 12.33 -5.59
N THR A 467 -22.26 11.13 -5.91
CA THR A 467 -21.86 10.10 -4.95
C THR A 467 -20.73 9.27 -5.54
N ASP A 468 -19.92 8.63 -4.71
CA ASP A 468 -19.12 7.50 -5.19
C ASP A 468 -20.08 6.35 -5.54
N GLY A 469 -20.02 5.81 -6.76
CA GLY A 469 -21.12 5.05 -7.37
C GLY A 469 -21.60 3.83 -6.56
N ASP A 470 -22.90 3.54 -6.64
CA ASP A 470 -23.48 2.28 -6.15
C ASP A 470 -22.91 1.12 -6.99
N GLU A 471 -22.30 0.14 -6.32
CA GLU A 471 -21.92 -1.13 -6.94
C GLU A 471 -23.20 -1.87 -7.35
N ASP A 472 -23.43 -2.05 -8.65
CA ASP A 472 -24.29 -3.12 -9.13
C ASP A 472 -23.74 -4.45 -8.56
N GLU A 473 -24.58 -5.17 -7.82
CA GLU A 473 -24.30 -6.39 -7.02
C GLU A 473 -23.73 -7.61 -7.81
N ASP A 474 -23.22 -7.45 -9.03
CA ASP A 474 -22.73 -8.55 -9.88
C ASP A 474 -21.29 -8.37 -10.43
N ASP A 475 -20.57 -7.30 -10.08
CA ASP A 475 -19.18 -7.06 -10.54
C ASP A 475 -18.14 -7.20 -9.41
N ASP A 476 -17.85 -8.43 -9.00
CA ASP A 476 -16.78 -8.81 -8.05
C ASP A 476 -15.34 -8.49 -8.55
N PHE A 477 -15.19 -7.69 -9.60
CA PHE A 477 -13.90 -7.28 -10.17
C PHE A 477 -13.98 -5.85 -10.73
N PHE A 478 -13.31 -4.90 -10.05
CA PHE A 478 -12.98 -3.49 -10.42
C PHE A 478 -13.93 -2.38 -9.86
N SER A 479 -13.63 -1.70 -8.73
CA SER A 479 -12.70 -0.53 -8.52
C SER A 479 -13.48 0.78 -8.25
N PRO A 480 -13.10 1.70 -7.30
CA PRO A 480 -11.84 2.49 -7.30
C PRO A 480 -11.23 2.72 -5.90
N ILE A 481 -10.00 2.32 -5.58
CA ILE A 481 -8.73 2.79 -6.13
C ILE A 481 -7.88 1.54 -6.42
N ARG A 482 -7.67 1.21 -7.70
CA ARG A 482 -6.64 0.24 -8.10
C ARG A 482 -5.47 0.97 -8.72
N ALA A 483 -4.48 1.30 -7.89
CA ALA A 483 -3.09 1.13 -8.30
C ALA A 483 -2.76 -0.38 -8.25
N SER A 484 -3.34 -1.19 -9.14
CA SER A 484 -2.81 -2.54 -9.38
C SER A 484 -1.51 -2.41 -10.18
N ARG A 485 -0.47 -1.91 -9.53
CA ARG A 485 0.90 -1.89 -10.05
C ARG A 485 1.45 -3.30 -9.93
N GLU A 486 1.29 -4.13 -10.96
CA GLU A 486 2.14 -5.32 -11.10
C GLU A 486 3.60 -4.88 -11.34
N ASP A 487 4.46 -5.55 -10.59
CA ASP A 487 5.86 -5.22 -10.37
C ASP A 487 6.72 -5.47 -11.59
N SER A 488 7.65 -4.56 -11.84
CA SER A 488 8.78 -4.92 -12.67
C SER A 488 10.03 -4.20 -12.20
N LEU A 489 10.84 -4.93 -11.46
CA LEU A 489 12.14 -4.50 -10.98
C LEU A 489 13.16 -4.69 -12.14
N LEU A 490 13.91 -3.66 -12.52
CA LEU A 490 14.99 -3.72 -13.53
C LEU A 490 16.36 -3.66 -12.81
N MET A 491 17.43 -4.25 -13.37
CA MET A 491 18.75 -4.25 -12.70
C MET A 491 19.88 -3.79 -13.59
N ALA A 492 20.77 -2.98 -13.04
CA ALA A 492 22.09 -2.69 -13.59
C ALA A 492 23.15 -3.21 -12.60
N CYS A 493 24.12 -4.03 -13.04
CA CYS A 493 25.20 -4.57 -12.19
C CYS A 493 26.59 -4.17 -12.71
N SER A 494 27.52 -3.85 -11.80
CA SER A 494 28.94 -3.59 -12.10
C SER A 494 29.85 -4.50 -11.25
N ARG A 495 30.97 -4.95 -11.83
CA ARG A 495 32.02 -5.74 -11.17
C ARG A 495 32.86 -4.82 -10.30
N VAL A 496 32.31 -4.45 -9.15
CA VAL A 496 33.06 -3.92 -8.01
C VAL A 496 32.90 -4.92 -6.88
N ALA A 497 34.00 -5.54 -6.47
CA ALA A 497 34.00 -6.42 -5.31
C ALA A 497 33.61 -5.61 -4.07
N CYS A 498 32.42 -5.82 -3.52
CA CYS A 498 32.13 -5.37 -2.16
C CYS A 498 32.92 -6.25 -1.19
N LYS A 499 33.40 -5.68 -0.08
CA LYS A 499 33.93 -6.48 1.03
C LYS A 499 32.84 -7.47 1.45
N LYS A 500 33.16 -8.76 1.52
CA LYS A 500 32.33 -9.74 2.23
C LYS A 500 31.95 -9.12 3.57
N ASN A 501 30.66 -8.90 3.81
CA ASN A 501 30.20 -8.70 5.16
C ASN A 501 30.48 -10.03 5.87
N SER A 502 31.32 -10.03 6.91
CA SER A 502 31.69 -11.24 7.64
C SER A 502 30.51 -11.92 8.34
N ASP A 503 29.36 -11.25 8.33
CA ASP A 503 28.16 -11.61 9.06
C ASP A 503 27.03 -12.08 8.10
N ALA A 504 27.32 -12.24 6.80
CA ALA A 504 26.39 -12.90 5.87
C ALA A 504 26.51 -14.43 6.02
N PRO A 505 25.40 -15.16 6.26
CA PRO A 505 25.42 -16.62 6.39
C PRO A 505 26.04 -17.27 5.14
N GLU A 506 26.90 -18.29 5.34
CA GLU A 506 27.57 -18.99 4.24
C GLU A 506 26.61 -19.87 3.41
N ASP A 507 25.40 -20.09 3.90
CA ASP A 507 24.29 -20.70 3.19
C ASP A 507 23.12 -19.71 3.08
N GLY A 508 22.70 -19.41 1.83
CA GLY A 508 21.51 -18.59 1.57
C GLY A 508 20.20 -19.29 1.94
N SER A 509 20.17 -20.06 3.04
CA SER A 509 19.04 -20.84 3.54
C SER A 509 18.42 -20.29 4.83
N ASP A 510 19.02 -19.26 5.44
CA ASP A 510 18.60 -18.78 6.78
C ASP A 510 18.06 -17.34 6.81
N TYR A 511 17.75 -16.77 5.65
CA TYR A 511 16.82 -15.63 5.61
C TYR A 511 15.42 -16.23 5.60
N GLY A 512 14.65 -16.11 6.68
CA GLY A 512 13.25 -16.53 6.78
C GLY A 512 12.39 -15.85 5.71
N MET A 513 12.38 -16.42 4.51
CA MET A 513 12.11 -15.68 3.28
C MET A 513 10.60 -15.59 3.02
N GLN A 514 10.04 -14.40 3.25
CA GLN A 514 8.91 -13.89 2.46
C GLN A 514 9.21 -14.18 0.97
N ARG A 515 8.27 -14.80 0.24
CA ARG A 515 8.49 -15.21 -1.16
C ARG A 515 8.87 -13.98 -2.02
N MET A 516 10.15 -13.88 -2.40
CA MET A 516 10.66 -12.79 -3.24
C MET A 516 10.26 -13.05 -4.70
N GLY A 517 9.90 -12.00 -5.44
CA GLY A 517 9.70 -12.13 -6.89
C GLY A 517 11.01 -12.48 -7.59
N ASN A 518 10.92 -13.13 -8.75
CA ASN A 518 12.07 -13.53 -9.59
C ASN A 518 13.13 -12.43 -9.79
N SER A 519 12.67 -11.18 -9.82
CA SER A 519 13.52 -10.01 -9.96
C SER A 519 14.33 -9.82 -8.69
N ALA A 520 13.70 -9.62 -7.52
CA ALA A 520 14.40 -9.47 -6.24
C ALA A 520 15.40 -10.62 -5.97
N ALA A 521 15.03 -11.87 -6.26
CA ALA A 521 15.93 -13.02 -6.13
C ALA A 521 17.20 -12.90 -7.01
N LEU A 522 17.09 -12.40 -8.25
CA LEU A 522 18.25 -12.11 -9.11
C LEU A 522 19.16 -11.04 -8.50
N ALA A 523 18.62 -9.98 -7.91
CA ALA A 523 19.42 -8.89 -7.32
C ALA A 523 20.22 -9.40 -6.12
N VAL A 524 19.56 -10.15 -5.24
CA VAL A 524 20.20 -10.79 -4.09
C VAL A 524 21.30 -11.75 -4.56
N GLU A 525 21.01 -12.63 -5.51
CA GLU A 525 22.01 -13.58 -6.02
C GLU A 525 23.20 -12.86 -6.68
N PHE A 526 22.99 -11.80 -7.47
CA PHE A 526 24.11 -11.02 -8.02
C PHE A 526 24.96 -10.36 -6.93
N GLN A 527 24.34 -9.83 -5.87
CA GLN A 527 25.05 -9.26 -4.74
C GLN A 527 25.85 -10.33 -3.98
N LEU A 528 25.27 -11.52 -3.75
CA LEU A 528 25.95 -12.67 -3.14
C LEU A 528 27.16 -13.14 -3.96
N ARG A 529 27.12 -12.97 -5.29
CA ARG A 529 28.27 -13.22 -6.18
C ARG A 529 29.32 -12.08 -6.19
N GLY A 530 29.15 -11.08 -5.32
CA GLY A 530 30.08 -9.97 -5.13
C GLY A 530 29.98 -8.88 -6.19
N LEU A 531 28.84 -8.76 -6.89
CA LEU A 531 28.58 -7.64 -7.80
C LEU A 531 27.94 -6.49 -7.03
N ARG A 532 28.25 -5.26 -7.45
CA ARG A 532 27.50 -4.07 -7.05
C ARG A 532 26.22 -4.02 -7.88
N VAL A 533 25.07 -4.03 -7.20
CA VAL A 533 23.76 -4.11 -7.83
C VAL A 533 23.01 -2.80 -7.64
N PHE A 534 22.57 -2.24 -8.76
CA PHE A 534 21.61 -1.15 -8.84
C PHE A 534 20.26 -1.77 -9.20
N ALA A 535 19.50 -2.13 -8.16
CA ALA A 535 18.13 -2.58 -8.29
C ALA A 535 17.23 -1.38 -8.58
N THR A 536 16.29 -1.51 -9.51
CA THR A 536 15.47 -0.39 -9.94
C THR A 536 14.01 -0.77 -9.91
N ALA A 537 13.13 0.14 -9.52
CA ALA A 537 11.69 -0.06 -9.56
C ALA A 537 10.98 1.26 -9.87
N ARG A 538 9.78 1.20 -10.45
CA ARG A 538 8.92 2.39 -10.58
C ARG A 538 8.56 2.99 -9.21
N ASP A 539 8.45 2.11 -8.23
CA ASP A 539 8.07 2.39 -6.86
C ASP A 539 9.12 1.79 -5.92
N LEU A 540 9.84 2.67 -5.22
CA LEU A 540 10.96 2.28 -4.36
C LEU A 540 10.50 1.54 -3.09
N SER A 541 9.25 1.70 -2.65
CA SER A 541 8.69 0.95 -1.51
C SER A 541 8.77 -0.57 -1.72
N LYS A 542 8.75 -1.00 -2.97
CA LYS A 542 8.83 -2.42 -3.37
C LYS A 542 10.25 -2.98 -3.34
N THR A 543 11.24 -2.10 -3.18
CA THR A 543 12.66 -2.45 -3.09
C THR A 543 13.20 -2.38 -1.67
N THR A 544 12.36 -2.10 -0.66
CA THR A 544 12.78 -1.92 0.74
C THR A 544 13.58 -3.11 1.28
N ILE A 545 13.19 -4.35 0.96
CA ILE A 545 13.96 -5.56 1.34
C ILE A 545 15.35 -5.55 0.68
N LEU A 546 15.45 -5.15 -0.59
CA LEU A 546 16.73 -5.08 -1.29
C LEU A 546 17.61 -3.97 -0.70
N ALA A 547 17.03 -2.80 -0.40
CA ALA A 547 17.72 -1.71 0.26
C ALA A 547 18.25 -2.11 1.65
N ALA A 548 17.45 -2.84 2.44
CA ALA A 548 17.86 -3.38 3.73
C ALA A 548 19.02 -4.38 3.63
N LEU A 549 19.08 -5.14 2.52
CA LEU A 549 20.21 -6.03 2.20
C LEU A 549 21.44 -5.27 1.68
N GLY A 550 21.42 -3.93 1.63
CA GLY A 550 22.52 -3.10 1.15
C GLY A 550 22.64 -3.06 -0.37
N ILE A 551 21.60 -3.47 -1.11
CA ILE A 551 21.52 -3.31 -2.56
C ILE A 551 21.09 -1.87 -2.85
N GLU A 552 21.76 -1.21 -3.79
CA GLU A 552 21.39 0.16 -4.16
C GLU A 552 20.10 0.16 -4.97
N THR A 553 19.10 0.88 -4.47
CA THR A 553 17.80 0.97 -5.11
C THR A 553 17.62 2.33 -5.79
N LEU A 554 17.15 2.37 -7.04
CA LEU A 554 16.85 3.60 -7.75
C LEU A 554 15.49 3.55 -8.45
N GLN A 555 14.86 4.71 -8.58
CA GLN A 555 13.59 4.80 -9.28
C GLN A 555 13.83 4.70 -10.79
N LEU A 556 13.07 3.85 -11.47
CA LEU A 556 13.08 3.76 -12.93
C LEU A 556 11.71 3.32 -13.45
N ASP A 557 11.11 4.18 -14.28
CA ASP A 557 10.03 3.81 -15.17
C ASP A 557 10.56 3.63 -16.60
N VAL A 558 10.50 2.38 -17.08
CA VAL A 558 10.97 2.01 -18.42
C VAL A 558 10.09 2.59 -19.54
N THR A 559 8.90 3.09 -19.23
CA THR A 559 8.04 3.77 -20.20
C THR A 559 8.23 5.28 -20.23
N SER A 560 9.12 5.83 -19.39
CA SER A 560 9.40 7.26 -19.29
C SER A 560 10.84 7.57 -19.69
N GLU A 561 11.01 8.31 -20.78
CA GLU A 561 12.33 8.72 -21.28
C GLU A 561 13.11 9.53 -20.24
N SER A 562 12.45 10.47 -19.55
CA SER A 562 13.07 11.28 -18.50
C SER A 562 13.48 10.44 -17.29
N SER A 563 12.67 9.43 -16.91
CA SER A 563 13.03 8.51 -15.83
C SER A 563 14.25 7.66 -16.21
N ILE A 564 14.31 7.19 -17.45
CA ILE A 564 15.47 6.45 -17.98
C ILE A 564 16.73 7.32 -17.96
N GLU A 565 16.64 8.57 -18.43
CA GLU A 565 17.78 9.51 -18.44
C GLU A 565 18.30 9.80 -17.03
N GLN A 566 17.40 10.01 -16.06
CA GLN A 566 17.74 10.22 -14.65
C GLN A 566 18.43 8.98 -14.06
N ALA A 567 17.88 7.78 -14.31
CA ALA A 567 18.50 6.54 -13.86
C ALA A 567 19.91 6.36 -14.43
N VAL A 568 20.11 6.64 -15.72
CA VAL A 568 21.45 6.61 -16.36
C VAL A 568 22.39 7.61 -15.70
N ALA A 569 21.92 8.83 -15.41
CA ALA A 569 22.73 9.86 -14.75
C ALA A 569 23.16 9.43 -13.35
N ILE A 570 22.22 8.91 -12.53
CA ILE A 570 22.45 8.42 -11.18
C ILE A 570 23.44 7.25 -11.18
N VAL A 571 23.23 6.25 -12.05
CA VAL A 571 24.14 5.10 -12.15
C VAL A 571 25.53 5.56 -12.60
N ARG A 572 25.62 6.47 -13.59
CA ARG A 572 26.89 7.03 -14.06
C ARG A 572 27.64 7.76 -12.94
N GLU A 573 26.94 8.53 -12.12
CA GLU A 573 27.51 9.22 -10.97
C GLU A 573 27.99 8.23 -9.92
N LYS A 574 27.14 7.28 -9.52
CA LYS A 574 27.46 6.25 -8.52
C LYS A 574 28.63 5.38 -8.92
N LEU A 575 28.79 5.06 -10.21
CA LEU A 575 29.96 4.34 -10.73
C LEU A 575 31.28 5.14 -10.56
N ARG A 576 31.22 6.47 -10.47
CA ARG A 576 32.41 7.34 -10.28
C ARG A 576 32.78 7.56 -8.81
N VAL A 577 31.86 7.31 -7.88
CA VAL A 577 32.07 7.41 -6.43
C VAL A 577 32.31 6.00 -5.89
N SER A 578 33.57 5.62 -5.76
CA SER A 578 33.99 4.22 -5.55
C SER A 578 34.08 3.75 -4.09
N ASP A 579 33.79 4.61 -3.10
CA ASP A 579 33.69 4.24 -1.69
C ASP A 579 32.49 4.95 -1.04
N PRO A 580 31.53 4.24 -0.42
CA PRO A 580 30.41 4.85 0.30
C PRO A 580 30.81 5.70 1.53
N ASN A 581 32.08 5.68 1.95
CA ASN A 581 32.60 6.50 3.06
C ASN A 581 33.52 7.66 2.63
N ASP A 582 33.79 7.85 1.33
CA ASP A 582 34.69 8.89 0.85
C ASP A 582 33.91 10.09 0.29
N TYR A 583 33.55 11.01 1.18
CA TYR A 583 32.89 12.29 0.87
C TYR A 583 33.89 13.48 0.93
N ASP A 584 35.15 13.30 0.55
CA ASP A 584 36.09 14.44 0.45
C ASP A 584 36.13 15.03 -0.97
N ILE A 585 35.47 16.18 -1.12
CA ILE A 585 35.47 17.00 -2.34
C ILE A 585 36.75 17.88 -2.33
N SER A 586 37.91 17.27 -2.56
CA SER A 586 39.13 18.02 -2.85
C SER A 586 39.94 17.39 -3.99
N HIS A 587 40.27 18.22 -4.98
CA HIS A 587 40.82 17.81 -6.26
C HIS A 587 42.27 17.29 -6.13
N GLU A 588 42.48 15.98 -6.08
CA GLU A 588 43.76 15.36 -6.43
C GLU A 588 43.61 14.11 -7.31
N LYS A 589 44.55 13.94 -8.25
CA LYS A 589 44.56 12.83 -9.22
C LYS A 589 44.79 11.48 -8.51
N PRO A 590 44.02 10.42 -8.79
CA PRO A 590 44.20 9.12 -8.14
C PRO A 590 45.47 8.38 -8.60
N LYS A 591 46.07 7.64 -7.66
CA LYS A 591 47.24 6.75 -7.84
C LYS A 591 46.89 5.50 -8.67
N ALA A 592 47.88 4.99 -9.40
CA ALA A 592 47.75 4.05 -10.52
C ALA A 592 47.49 2.56 -10.19
N GLU A 593 46.95 2.20 -9.02
CA GLU A 593 46.80 0.78 -8.63
C GLU A 593 45.41 0.38 -8.09
N GLN A 594 44.37 1.20 -8.27
CA GLN A 594 42.98 0.84 -7.92
C GLN A 594 42.13 0.53 -9.17
N PRO A 595 41.21 -0.46 -9.12
CA PRO A 595 40.32 -0.77 -10.25
C PRO A 595 39.44 0.45 -10.60
N ARG A 596 39.39 0.83 -11.88
CA ARG A 596 38.41 1.80 -12.38
C ARG A 596 37.01 1.17 -12.37
N TYR A 597 36.08 1.79 -11.64
CA TYR A 597 34.69 1.36 -11.54
C TYR A 597 33.74 2.21 -12.41
N ASP A 598 34.26 2.86 -13.45
CA ASP A 598 33.56 3.82 -14.30
C ASP A 598 32.60 3.20 -15.35
N ARG A 599 32.16 1.94 -15.16
CA ARG A 599 31.44 1.16 -16.19
C ARG A 599 30.47 0.11 -15.64
N LEU A 600 29.51 -0.30 -16.47
CA LEU A 600 28.51 -1.31 -16.19
C LEU A 600 28.85 -2.65 -16.87
N ASP A 601 28.74 -3.75 -16.13
CA ASP A 601 29.07 -5.10 -16.62
C ASP A 601 27.82 -5.90 -17.01
N LEU A 602 26.67 -5.69 -16.36
CA LEU A 602 25.41 -6.33 -16.73
C LEU A 602 24.26 -5.33 -16.70
N LEU A 603 23.36 -5.45 -17.67
CA LEU A 603 22.04 -4.84 -17.68
C LEU A 603 21.00 -5.94 -17.84
N ILE A 604 20.05 -6.03 -16.91
CA ILE A 604 19.01 -7.06 -16.90
C ILE A 604 17.65 -6.39 -17.15
N ASN A 605 17.17 -6.47 -18.39
CA ASN A 605 15.86 -6.00 -18.79
C ASN A 605 14.81 -7.05 -18.40
N ASN A 606 14.39 -6.96 -17.15
CA ASN A 606 13.39 -7.84 -16.55
C ASN A 606 12.00 -7.18 -16.46
N ALA A 607 11.90 -5.88 -16.78
CA ALA A 607 10.62 -5.18 -16.75
C ALA A 607 9.56 -5.86 -17.64
N GLY A 608 8.35 -6.04 -17.13
CA GLY A 608 7.28 -6.60 -17.93
C GLY A 608 5.95 -6.76 -17.22
N VAL A 609 4.89 -6.73 -18.02
CA VAL A 609 3.50 -6.89 -17.62
C VAL A 609 2.96 -8.18 -18.24
N ASN A 610 2.29 -9.00 -17.42
CA ASN A 610 1.49 -10.10 -17.89
C ASN A 610 0.08 -9.61 -18.26
N PHE A 611 -0.55 -10.24 -19.24
CA PHE A 611 -1.91 -9.89 -19.65
C PHE A 611 -2.65 -11.11 -20.18
N ILE A 612 -3.76 -11.42 -19.53
CA ILE A 612 -4.59 -12.60 -19.81
C ILE A 612 -6.01 -12.11 -20.08
N MET A 613 -6.43 -12.18 -21.34
CA MET A 613 -7.78 -11.84 -21.81
C MET A 613 -8.03 -12.53 -23.16
N PRO A 614 -9.25 -13.02 -23.44
CA PRO A 614 -9.64 -13.40 -24.80
C PRO A 614 -9.32 -12.29 -25.79
N PHE A 615 -8.85 -12.65 -26.98
CA PHE A 615 -8.46 -11.63 -27.97
C PHE A 615 -9.65 -10.77 -28.42
N SER A 616 -10.85 -11.35 -28.48
CA SER A 616 -12.09 -10.62 -28.78
C SER A 616 -12.32 -9.45 -27.82
N ASP A 617 -11.85 -9.58 -26.58
CA ASP A 617 -12.11 -8.66 -25.48
C ASP A 617 -10.81 -7.92 -25.09
N THR A 618 -9.72 -8.16 -25.82
CA THR A 618 -8.44 -7.47 -25.64
C THR A 618 -8.50 -6.12 -26.35
N LYS A 619 -8.51 -5.04 -25.58
CA LYS A 619 -8.38 -3.68 -26.14
C LYS A 619 -7.01 -3.49 -26.78
N ILE A 620 -6.97 -2.73 -27.87
CA ILE A 620 -5.72 -2.39 -28.55
C ILE A 620 -4.81 -1.56 -27.62
N SER A 621 -5.38 -0.76 -26.73
CA SER A 621 -4.64 -0.02 -25.70
C SER A 621 -3.92 -0.95 -24.72
N ASP A 622 -4.55 -2.03 -24.28
CA ASP A 622 -3.91 -3.04 -23.42
C ASP A 622 -2.80 -3.79 -24.14
N LEU A 623 -3.02 -4.15 -25.40
CA LEU A 623 -1.97 -4.72 -26.25
C LEU A 623 -0.79 -3.75 -26.35
N SER A 624 -1.08 -2.47 -26.62
CA SER A 624 -0.06 -1.41 -26.75
C SER A 624 0.69 -1.20 -25.45
N ARG A 625 0.01 -1.20 -24.31
CA ARG A 625 0.60 -1.10 -22.97
C ARG A 625 1.58 -2.25 -22.70
N VAL A 626 1.19 -3.48 -22.98
CA VAL A 626 2.06 -4.67 -22.83
C VAL A 626 3.29 -4.56 -23.73
N PHE A 627 3.14 -4.13 -24.98
CA PHE A 627 4.27 -3.91 -25.89
C PHE A 627 5.17 -2.75 -25.45
N ASN A 628 4.58 -1.64 -24.99
CA ASN A 628 5.31 -0.47 -24.52
C ASN A 628 6.20 -0.82 -23.32
N THR A 629 5.71 -1.58 -22.35
CA THR A 629 6.53 -2.01 -21.22
C THR A 629 7.51 -3.13 -21.59
N ASN A 630 7.03 -4.24 -22.17
CA ASN A 630 7.85 -5.44 -22.35
C ASN A 630 8.91 -5.26 -23.43
N VAL A 631 8.58 -4.57 -24.52
CA VAL A 631 9.42 -4.45 -25.73
C VAL A 631 10.07 -3.08 -25.79
N ILE A 632 9.27 -2.02 -25.91
CA ILE A 632 9.79 -0.67 -26.15
C ILE A 632 10.61 -0.18 -24.97
N GLY A 633 10.11 -0.34 -23.74
CA GLY A 633 10.82 0.08 -22.53
C GLY A 633 12.15 -0.66 -22.34
N SER A 634 12.17 -1.97 -22.55
CA SER A 634 13.42 -2.77 -22.53
C SER A 634 14.44 -2.28 -23.57
N LEU A 635 14.00 -1.89 -24.76
CA LEU A 635 14.85 -1.34 -25.81
C LEU A 635 15.34 0.07 -25.47
N ALA A 636 14.48 0.93 -24.95
CA ALA A 636 14.81 2.30 -24.55
C ALA A 636 15.84 2.32 -23.43
N VAL A 637 15.66 1.50 -22.39
CA VAL A 637 16.65 1.33 -21.32
C VAL A 637 17.96 0.80 -21.88
N THR A 638 17.92 -0.24 -22.73
CA THR A 638 19.14 -0.76 -23.36
C THR A 638 19.88 0.34 -24.12
N GLN A 639 19.18 1.09 -24.97
CA GLN A 639 19.75 2.17 -25.76
C GLN A 639 20.41 3.24 -24.88
N ALA A 640 19.73 3.67 -23.82
CA ALA A 640 20.21 4.70 -22.91
C ALA A 640 21.43 4.24 -22.08
N PHE A 641 21.52 2.95 -21.74
CA PHE A 641 22.62 2.37 -20.96
C PHE A 641 23.82 1.89 -21.81
N ILE A 642 23.71 1.78 -23.14
CA ILE A 642 24.84 1.42 -24.03
C ILE A 642 26.13 2.18 -23.72
N PRO A 643 26.12 3.52 -23.51
CA PRO A 643 27.35 4.26 -23.20
C PRO A 643 28.06 3.79 -21.93
N LEU A 644 27.33 3.25 -20.95
CA LEU A 644 27.90 2.70 -19.72
C LEU A 644 28.40 1.25 -19.88
N LEU A 645 27.93 0.53 -20.90
CA LEU A 645 28.27 -0.86 -21.23
C LEU A 645 29.44 -0.96 -22.24
N MET A 646 29.85 0.13 -22.88
CA MET A 646 30.94 0.14 -23.86
C MET A 646 32.32 0.22 -23.19
N HIS A 647 33.18 -0.78 -23.43
CA HIS A 647 34.58 -0.77 -22.97
C HIS A 647 35.53 -0.22 -24.06
N GLN A 648 36.23 0.90 -23.81
CA GLN A 648 37.33 1.34 -24.68
C GLN A 648 38.68 0.79 -24.19
N GLY A 649 39.44 0.17 -25.10
CA GLY A 649 40.87 -0.08 -24.94
C GLY A 649 41.24 -1.19 -23.97
N ASP A 650 41.47 -2.40 -24.49
CA ASP A 650 42.79 -3.05 -24.36
C ASP A 650 42.83 -4.30 -25.23
N GLY A 651 43.88 -4.40 -26.03
CA GLY A 651 44.11 -5.52 -26.92
C GLY A 651 44.06 -6.84 -26.17
N ALA A 652 43.18 -7.73 -26.61
CA ALA A 652 43.23 -9.17 -26.34
C ALA A 652 43.19 -9.62 -24.87
N ALA A 653 42.09 -9.40 -24.13
CA ALA A 653 41.43 -10.44 -23.31
C ALA A 653 40.23 -9.93 -22.45
N LYS A 654 39.02 -10.35 -22.86
CA LYS A 654 37.94 -10.89 -22.00
C LYS A 654 37.47 -10.09 -20.75
N ILE A 655 36.83 -8.94 -20.93
CA ILE A 655 35.59 -8.62 -20.18
C ILE A 655 34.59 -8.06 -21.19
N LYS A 656 33.37 -8.57 -21.18
CA LYS A 656 32.30 -8.22 -22.13
C LYS A 656 31.03 -8.00 -21.35
N SER A 657 30.49 -6.79 -21.38
CA SER A 657 29.23 -6.50 -20.70
C SER A 657 28.11 -7.37 -21.26
N VAL A 658 27.13 -7.69 -20.44
CA VAL A 658 25.98 -8.53 -20.82
C VAL A 658 24.70 -7.70 -20.75
N VAL A 659 23.88 -7.77 -21.78
CA VAL A 659 22.49 -7.31 -21.75
C VAL A 659 21.60 -8.54 -21.75
N ALA A 660 20.90 -8.81 -20.65
CA ALA A 660 19.95 -9.90 -20.55
C ALA A 660 18.53 -9.38 -20.83
N MET A 661 17.86 -9.96 -21.82
CA MET A 661 16.48 -9.66 -22.19
C MET A 661 15.57 -10.76 -21.67
N LEU A 662 14.60 -10.43 -20.83
CA LEU A 662 13.71 -11.43 -20.22
C LEU A 662 12.60 -11.88 -21.17
N GLY A 663 12.83 -13.03 -21.79
CA GLY A 663 11.88 -13.75 -22.63
C GLY A 663 10.92 -14.65 -21.84
N SER A 664 10.21 -15.52 -22.55
CA SER A 664 9.29 -16.50 -21.96
C SER A 664 9.23 -17.78 -22.79
N VAL A 665 9.02 -18.92 -22.11
CA VAL A 665 8.73 -20.20 -22.79
C VAL A 665 7.38 -20.20 -23.52
N ASN A 666 6.55 -19.18 -23.30
CA ASN A 666 5.25 -19.06 -23.96
C ASN A 666 5.36 -18.88 -25.48
N GLU A 667 6.54 -18.57 -26.04
CA GLU A 667 6.77 -18.70 -27.49
C GLU A 667 6.50 -20.13 -27.99
N VAL A 668 6.76 -21.14 -27.15
CA VAL A 668 6.64 -22.56 -27.51
C VAL A 668 5.28 -23.13 -27.10
N PHE A 669 4.78 -22.75 -25.93
CA PHE A 669 3.56 -23.34 -25.38
C PHE A 669 2.28 -22.53 -25.65
N LEU A 670 2.37 -21.26 -26.04
CA LEU A 670 1.24 -20.37 -26.38
C LEU A 670 -0.06 -20.63 -25.57
N PRO A 671 -0.07 -20.38 -24.25
CA PRO A 671 -1.28 -20.50 -23.45
C PRO A 671 -2.41 -19.64 -24.04
N PRO A 672 -3.67 -20.12 -24.02
CA PRO A 672 -4.80 -19.37 -24.55
C PRO A 672 -5.01 -18.08 -23.76
N TYR A 673 -5.67 -17.12 -24.40
CA TYR A 673 -6.02 -15.82 -23.80
C TYR A 673 -4.81 -14.95 -23.41
N GLN A 674 -3.59 -15.26 -23.87
CA GLN A 674 -2.40 -14.47 -23.56
C GLN A 674 -1.79 -13.83 -24.80
N LEU A 675 -2.59 -13.44 -25.79
CA LEU A 675 -2.08 -12.97 -27.08
C LEU A 675 -1.08 -11.80 -26.91
N ALA A 676 -1.47 -10.74 -26.19
CA ALA A 676 -0.62 -9.57 -26.00
C ALA A 676 0.70 -9.92 -25.30
N TYR A 677 0.64 -10.74 -24.24
CA TYR A 677 1.84 -11.18 -23.53
C TYR A 677 2.75 -12.06 -24.41
N ASN A 678 2.19 -13.12 -25.00
CA ASN A 678 2.93 -14.08 -25.82
C ASN A 678 3.63 -13.39 -26.99
N THR A 679 2.91 -12.55 -27.72
CA THR A 679 3.47 -11.79 -28.86
C THR A 679 4.51 -10.77 -28.42
N SER A 680 4.34 -10.09 -27.29
CA SER A 680 5.36 -9.19 -26.74
C SER A 680 6.65 -9.93 -26.37
N LYS A 681 6.57 -11.15 -25.82
CA LYS A 681 7.75 -11.95 -25.47
C LYS A 681 8.46 -12.50 -26.70
N VAL A 682 7.73 -12.92 -27.73
CA VAL A 682 8.31 -13.26 -29.04
C VAL A 682 9.03 -12.04 -29.65
N ALA A 683 8.44 -10.84 -29.55
CA ALA A 683 9.09 -9.61 -29.98
C ALA A 683 10.38 -9.32 -29.18
N VAL A 684 10.39 -9.56 -27.86
CA VAL A 684 11.61 -9.49 -27.03
C VAL A 684 12.68 -10.48 -27.53
N HIS A 685 12.31 -11.70 -27.94
CA HIS A 685 13.27 -12.67 -28.46
C HIS A 685 13.87 -12.22 -29.79
N ALA A 686 13.03 -11.72 -30.70
CA ALA A 686 13.48 -11.16 -31.97
C ALA A 686 14.41 -9.96 -31.76
N ALA A 687 14.03 -9.05 -30.86
CA ALA A 687 14.84 -7.89 -30.46
C ALA A 687 16.19 -8.32 -29.87
N ALA A 688 16.21 -9.29 -28.96
CA ALA A 688 17.45 -9.81 -28.38
C ALA A 688 18.38 -10.43 -29.43
N ARG A 689 17.83 -11.15 -30.43
CA ARG A 689 18.61 -11.70 -31.56
C ARG A 689 19.21 -10.60 -32.42
N ALA A 690 18.47 -9.53 -32.69
CA ALA A 690 18.95 -8.36 -33.43
C ALA A 690 20.07 -7.64 -32.64
N LEU A 691 19.81 -7.30 -31.37
CA LEU A 691 20.78 -6.68 -30.47
C LEU A 691 22.04 -7.52 -30.31
N ARG A 692 21.96 -8.84 -30.35
CA ARG A 692 23.13 -9.72 -30.31
C ARG A 692 24.08 -9.50 -31.48
N VAL A 693 23.56 -9.17 -32.66
CA VAL A 693 24.37 -8.85 -33.84
C VAL A 693 24.85 -7.40 -33.76
N GLU A 694 23.97 -6.47 -33.43
CA GLU A 694 24.26 -5.03 -33.43
C GLU A 694 25.22 -4.59 -32.32
N LEU A 695 25.11 -5.21 -31.14
CA LEU A 695 25.95 -4.87 -29.98
C LEU A 695 27.26 -5.67 -29.93
N ALA A 696 27.42 -6.72 -30.75
CA ALA A 696 28.64 -7.53 -30.77
C ALA A 696 29.92 -6.74 -31.11
N PRO A 697 29.94 -5.79 -32.07
CA PRO A 697 31.09 -4.93 -32.33
C PRO A 697 31.47 -4.04 -31.14
N LEU A 698 30.51 -3.72 -30.27
CA LEU A 698 30.72 -2.94 -29.05
C LEU A 698 31.26 -3.78 -27.89
N GLY A 699 31.44 -5.09 -28.10
CA GLY A 699 31.87 -6.02 -27.06
C GLY A 699 30.77 -6.40 -26.07
N ILE A 700 29.50 -6.04 -26.34
CA ILE A 700 28.36 -6.32 -25.46
C ILE A 700 27.66 -7.61 -25.93
N HIS A 701 27.43 -8.52 -25.00
CA HIS A 701 26.73 -9.79 -25.23
C HIS A 701 25.25 -9.66 -24.89
N CYS A 702 24.38 -9.71 -25.91
CA CYS A 702 22.95 -9.82 -25.68
C CYS A 702 22.54 -11.28 -25.48
N VAL A 703 21.88 -11.57 -24.35
CA VAL A 703 21.41 -12.89 -23.93
C VAL A 703 19.89 -12.84 -23.77
N THR A 704 19.21 -13.89 -24.21
CA THR A 704 17.77 -14.07 -23.99
C THR A 704 17.56 -15.04 -22.84
N LEU A 705 16.84 -14.61 -21.81
CA LEU A 705 16.43 -15.47 -20.70
C LEU A 705 15.06 -16.08 -21.03
N MET A 706 15.06 -17.31 -21.54
CA MET A 706 13.86 -18.07 -21.88
C MET A 706 13.26 -18.64 -20.60
N THR A 707 12.42 -17.83 -19.97
CA THR A 707 11.93 -18.06 -18.61
C THR A 707 10.64 -18.87 -18.62
N GLY A 708 10.68 -20.00 -17.91
CA GLY A 708 9.53 -20.83 -17.59
C GLY A 708 8.75 -20.32 -16.37
N SER A 709 7.78 -21.10 -15.90
CA SER A 709 7.04 -20.75 -14.69
C SER A 709 7.96 -20.72 -13.46
N VAL A 710 8.09 -19.54 -12.84
CA VAL A 710 8.87 -19.31 -11.61
C VAL A 710 7.92 -18.81 -10.55
N ARG A 711 7.88 -19.44 -9.36
CA ARG A 711 6.99 -19.04 -8.28
C ARG A 711 7.29 -17.61 -7.87
N SER A 712 6.27 -16.77 -7.75
CA SER A 712 6.40 -15.38 -7.36
C SER A 712 5.27 -15.02 -6.41
N ARG A 713 5.03 -13.73 -6.11
CA ARG A 713 3.92 -13.38 -5.22
C ARG A 713 2.59 -13.54 -5.98
N ARG A 714 1.83 -14.60 -5.66
CA ARG A 714 0.38 -14.77 -5.95
C ARG A 714 -0.05 -15.05 -7.41
N ILE A 715 0.84 -15.42 -8.34
CA ILE A 715 0.41 -15.81 -9.71
C ILE A 715 0.13 -17.31 -9.80
N GLU A 716 0.86 -18.13 -9.06
CA GLU A 716 0.71 -19.59 -9.03
C GLU A 716 -0.61 -20.10 -8.42
N ASP A 717 -1.28 -19.27 -7.62
CA ASP A 717 -2.48 -19.64 -6.87
C ASP A 717 -3.79 -19.37 -7.64
N ARG A 718 -3.69 -18.77 -8.84
CA ARG A 718 -4.85 -18.65 -9.74
C ARG A 718 -5.30 -20.05 -10.17
N GLU A 719 -6.60 -20.32 -10.15
CA GLU A 719 -7.17 -21.66 -10.36
C GLU A 719 -6.66 -22.34 -11.64
N PHE A 720 -6.50 -21.58 -12.73
CA PHE A 720 -5.99 -22.07 -14.02
C PHE A 720 -4.46 -22.27 -14.09
N LEU A 721 -3.70 -21.89 -13.05
CA LEU A 721 -2.23 -22.03 -12.96
C LEU A 721 -1.77 -22.94 -11.82
N ARG A 722 -2.71 -23.46 -11.01
CA ARG A 722 -2.44 -24.28 -9.82
C ARG A 722 -1.65 -25.56 -10.13
N ASP A 723 -1.91 -26.16 -11.30
CA ASP A 723 -1.26 -27.39 -11.76
C ASP A 723 -0.03 -27.13 -12.66
N ALA A 724 0.39 -25.88 -12.84
CA ALA A 724 1.57 -25.57 -13.63
C ALA A 724 2.85 -26.07 -12.93
N HIS A 725 3.86 -26.46 -13.72
CA HIS A 725 5.13 -26.92 -13.16
C HIS A 725 5.99 -25.71 -12.79
N TRP A 726 6.10 -25.40 -11.51
CA TRP A 726 6.83 -24.23 -11.02
C TRP A 726 8.25 -24.54 -10.54
N VAL A 727 9.15 -23.55 -10.66
CA VAL A 727 10.48 -23.55 -10.03
C VAL A 727 10.54 -22.41 -9.02
N ASP A 728 11.25 -22.59 -7.91
CA ASP A 728 11.45 -21.55 -6.90
C ASP A 728 12.25 -20.35 -7.44
N ALA A 729 11.95 -19.15 -6.95
CA ALA A 729 12.60 -17.91 -7.40
C ALA A 729 14.12 -17.90 -7.15
N ASP A 730 14.57 -18.48 -6.03
CA ASP A 730 15.99 -18.52 -5.66
C ASP A 730 16.76 -19.53 -6.48
N ASP A 731 16.15 -20.70 -6.71
CA ASP A 731 16.70 -21.72 -7.60
C ASP A 731 16.80 -21.21 -9.03
N PHE A 732 15.79 -20.48 -9.49
CA PHE A 732 15.82 -19.80 -10.77
C PHE A 732 16.95 -18.77 -10.82
N ALA A 733 17.06 -17.90 -9.81
CA ALA A 733 18.08 -16.85 -9.74
C ALA A 733 19.49 -17.43 -9.75
N ARG A 734 19.80 -18.40 -8.87
CA ARG A 734 21.08 -19.13 -8.84
C ARG A 734 21.47 -19.68 -10.21
N GLN A 735 20.53 -20.38 -10.85
CA GLN A 735 20.75 -21.01 -12.15
C GLN A 735 20.95 -20.01 -13.30
N VAL A 736 20.28 -18.86 -13.26
CA VAL A 736 20.40 -17.79 -14.26
C VAL A 736 21.72 -17.03 -14.06
N VAL A 737 22.03 -16.62 -12.83
CA VAL A 737 23.27 -15.90 -12.50
C VAL A 737 24.50 -16.74 -12.82
N ASP A 738 24.47 -18.05 -12.54
CA ASP A 738 25.52 -19.00 -12.94
C ASP A 738 25.83 -18.98 -14.43
N GLU A 739 24.81 -18.85 -15.29
CA GLU A 739 24.99 -18.81 -16.73
C GLU A 739 25.43 -17.43 -17.20
N LEU A 740 24.85 -16.36 -16.66
CA LEU A 740 25.16 -14.98 -17.03
C LEU A 740 26.59 -14.56 -16.67
N LEU A 741 27.14 -15.07 -15.56
CA LEU A 741 28.50 -14.74 -15.12
C LEU A 741 29.60 -15.53 -15.84
N LYS A 742 29.25 -16.49 -16.71
CA LYS A 742 30.24 -17.23 -17.52
C LYS A 742 30.98 -16.28 -18.46
N PRO A 743 32.28 -16.52 -18.77
CA PRO A 743 33.04 -15.69 -19.70
C PRO A 743 32.43 -15.55 -21.11
N LYS A 744 31.59 -16.52 -21.49
CA LYS A 744 30.77 -16.52 -22.71
C LYS A 744 29.41 -17.12 -22.35
N PRO A 745 28.43 -16.33 -21.89
CA PRO A 745 27.10 -16.84 -21.61
C PRO A 745 26.49 -17.40 -22.90
N LYS A 746 25.64 -18.40 -22.77
CA LYS A 746 24.88 -18.91 -23.92
C LYS A 746 23.96 -17.81 -24.47
N PRO A 747 23.74 -17.76 -25.79
CA PRO A 747 22.84 -16.76 -26.38
C PRO A 747 21.44 -16.86 -25.77
N ASP A 748 20.95 -18.08 -25.54
CA ASP A 748 19.64 -18.34 -24.96
C ASP A 748 19.79 -19.23 -23.71
N ILE A 749 19.28 -18.77 -22.58
CA ILE A 749 19.33 -19.46 -21.29
C ILE A 749 17.91 -19.89 -20.92
N TRP A 750 17.68 -21.19 -20.87
CA TRP A 750 16.38 -21.79 -20.58
C TRP A 750 16.32 -22.22 -19.12
N ARG A 751 15.51 -21.53 -18.30
CA ARG A 751 15.37 -21.76 -16.85
C ARG A 751 13.94 -21.53 -16.39
N GLY A 752 13.54 -22.16 -15.29
CA GLY A 752 12.16 -22.15 -14.80
C GLY A 752 11.33 -23.35 -15.29
N GLY A 753 10.08 -23.37 -14.86
CA GLY A 753 9.08 -24.40 -15.16
C GLY A 753 8.93 -24.73 -16.64
N LEU A 754 9.01 -26.00 -17.00
CA LEU A 754 8.92 -26.49 -18.40
C LEU A 754 9.96 -25.93 -19.38
N ALA A 755 10.88 -25.04 -18.98
CA ALA A 755 11.81 -24.39 -19.90
C ALA A 755 12.75 -25.35 -20.62
N ARG A 756 13.16 -26.43 -19.95
CA ARG A 756 13.94 -27.50 -20.61
C ARG A 756 13.11 -28.21 -21.67
N VAL A 757 11.85 -28.55 -21.39
CA VAL A 757 10.95 -29.19 -22.36
C VAL A 757 10.70 -28.25 -23.54
N ALA A 758 10.41 -26.98 -23.28
CA ALA A 758 10.28 -25.94 -24.30
C ALA A 758 11.51 -25.89 -25.23
N SER A 759 12.72 -25.94 -24.66
CA SER A 759 13.95 -25.89 -25.45
C SER A 759 14.11 -27.08 -26.41
N TRP A 760 13.65 -28.26 -26.00
CA TRP A 760 13.65 -29.45 -26.86
C TRP A 760 12.59 -29.34 -27.95
N LEU A 761 11.40 -28.85 -27.61
CA LEU A 761 10.29 -28.70 -28.56
C LEU A 761 10.57 -27.62 -29.61
N ALA A 762 11.12 -26.48 -29.20
CA ALA A 762 11.54 -25.40 -30.10
C ALA A 762 12.59 -25.89 -31.12
N TRP A 763 13.44 -26.85 -30.74
CA TRP A 763 14.44 -27.43 -31.65
C TRP A 763 13.82 -28.37 -32.71
N LEU A 764 12.68 -29.00 -32.42
CA LEU A 764 12.02 -29.96 -33.30
C LEU A 764 11.06 -29.33 -34.33
N GLY A 765 10.68 -28.06 -34.16
CA GLY A 765 9.83 -27.32 -35.11
C GLY A 765 8.38 -27.82 -35.18
N TRP A 766 7.76 -28.00 -34.01
CA TRP A 766 6.44 -28.65 -33.85
C TRP A 766 5.24 -27.71 -33.78
N ASP A 767 5.38 -26.48 -34.26
CA ASP A 767 4.43 -25.37 -34.05
C ASP A 767 2.96 -25.78 -34.30
N GLY A 768 2.63 -26.42 -35.43
CA GLY A 768 1.25 -26.83 -35.75
C GLY A 768 0.70 -28.03 -34.94
N ILE A 769 1.57 -28.88 -34.39
CA ILE A 769 1.14 -30.01 -33.51
C ILE A 769 0.83 -29.48 -32.11
N LEU A 770 1.61 -28.52 -31.63
CA LEU A 770 1.43 -27.92 -30.31
C LEU A 770 0.18 -27.04 -30.26
N GLU A 771 -0.13 -26.27 -31.31
CA GLU A 771 -1.39 -25.52 -31.43
C GLU A 771 -2.61 -26.45 -31.30
N SER A 772 -2.60 -27.56 -32.06
CA SER A 772 -3.67 -28.57 -32.01
C SER A 772 -3.79 -29.25 -30.64
N ALA A 773 -2.66 -29.48 -29.97
CA ALA A 773 -2.63 -30.04 -28.62
C ALA A 773 -3.16 -29.04 -27.58
N MET A 774 -2.85 -27.74 -27.71
CA MET A 774 -3.34 -26.69 -26.81
C MET A 774 -4.84 -26.47 -26.94
N VAL A 775 -5.38 -26.49 -28.16
CA VAL A 775 -6.84 -26.42 -28.39
C VAL A 775 -7.56 -27.54 -27.63
N LYS A 776 -7.07 -28.78 -27.77
CA LYS A 776 -7.66 -29.96 -27.12
C LYS A 776 -7.46 -29.98 -25.61
N ALA A 777 -6.25 -29.65 -25.13
CA ALA A 777 -5.90 -29.71 -23.72
C ALA A 777 -6.67 -28.67 -22.88
N ASN A 778 -7.14 -27.59 -23.50
CA ASN A 778 -7.94 -26.55 -22.86
C ASN A 778 -9.43 -26.64 -23.24
N HIS A 779 -9.88 -27.75 -23.83
CA HIS A 779 -11.27 -28.00 -24.24
C HIS A 779 -11.86 -26.91 -25.18
N LEU A 780 -11.01 -26.21 -25.93
CA LEU A 780 -11.44 -25.14 -26.83
C LEU A 780 -12.22 -25.67 -28.05
N ASP A 781 -12.03 -26.94 -28.41
CA ASP A 781 -12.79 -27.64 -29.45
C ASP A 781 -14.19 -28.11 -29.00
N GLU A 782 -14.48 -28.03 -27.70
CA GLU A 782 -15.78 -28.40 -27.12
C GLU A 782 -16.73 -27.21 -26.97
N ILE A 783 -16.21 -25.98 -27.12
CA ILE A 783 -16.98 -24.73 -27.04
C ILE A 783 -17.96 -24.66 -28.22
N LYS A 784 -19.26 -24.70 -27.92
CA LYS A 784 -20.33 -24.46 -28.90
C LYS A 784 -20.73 -22.99 -28.84
N ILE A 785 -20.55 -22.30 -29.97
CA ILE A 785 -20.94 -20.90 -30.16
C ILE A 785 -22.44 -20.80 -30.44
#